data_AF-A0A1L9BAT6-F1
#
_entry.id   AF-A0A1L9BAT6-F1
#
_cell.length_a   1.000
_cell.length_b   1.000
_cell.length_c   1.000
_cell.angle_alpha   90.00
_cell.angle_beta   90.00
_cell.angle_gamma   90.00
#
_symmetry.space_group_name_H-M   'P 1'
#
loop_
_entity.id
_entity.type
_entity.pdbx_description
1 polymer ?
#
loop_
_entity_poly.entity_id
_entity_poly.type
_entity_poly.pdbx_seq_one_letter_code
_entity_poly.pdbx_strand_id
1 'polypeptide(L)'
;MAGDPHNHSAADREAEVLELQRLLVEHGYMTQAQMDTGPGVLGRKTRAALSRVMDGQAPDPTVEAADAGSSPSSTPRPPTLTPRTYRVRLGDTLAKLAHEFGVPLESLAELNHIEDARLIWVGQVLTLPHVDASPALLSSSEASASPAKSGTRPSAATSASPAEKTPASPASGVTPPRVPARSASAPSASPGQDTYPWIGRIKPWSASLRDAPRKSATTLVDVPRGTEVVVMGAESGWLHVQVTLGAKTRTGYISRELLDHERAVSLSLREALVVLKRAETASRNKGAGGKPAATDVWVSTALEVVQATGKYMVDGRTYTVTFASNKDRIKINTIEDFILFVEEVERQYPAAKPKEIATEIRQIWFSDENWEMLSAGTGVASGGVAVDIESKPNPIALKFDMADLSPGAKDLASGKKNKRLATAMGSVDISHVLAGIDTRLNGFPSTSPEAYLEQRGHDGDNARLKYGILQTASGGDSRDFATWSGDIGQAYADFLVSRYVKKEKMTLATAAAARADEGAILGDLHGYIAVEVWDSIPETESPTGREDKVSNYLRDLYLLGVDKSKKGASYQRFFEKAAGRSSSELKNFTRERSLAFARPWFAKQAFAHRGYLSSEGWTANGILTNTMKEFDTTHAAHVKSGKADEQLDVLVDKLLKSLSGKLQ
;
A
#
# COMPACT_ATOMS: atom_id res chain seq x y z
N MET A 1 -6.33 25.95 21.08
CA MET A 1 -7.47 25.02 21.13
C MET A 1 -7.22 24.07 22.29
N ALA A 2 -8.19 23.86 23.19
CA ALA A 2 -7.97 23.15 24.45
C ALA A 2 -9.21 22.31 24.86
N GLY A 3 -9.64 21.43 23.96
CA GLY A 3 -10.51 20.29 24.30
C GLY A 3 -9.68 19.06 24.63
N ASP A 4 -10.31 17.98 25.12
CA ASP A 4 -9.64 16.69 25.37
C ASP A 4 -9.40 15.93 24.05
N PRO A 5 -8.15 15.86 23.54
CA PRO A 5 -7.86 15.25 22.24
C PRO A 5 -7.93 13.70 22.29
N HIS A 6 -8.21 13.10 23.44
CA HIS A 6 -8.22 11.64 23.60
C HIS A 6 -9.61 11.01 23.50
N ASN A 7 -10.67 11.83 23.42
CA ASN A 7 -12.04 11.37 23.17
C ASN A 7 -12.52 11.62 21.71
N HIS A 8 -11.64 12.13 20.84
CA HIS A 8 -11.94 12.44 19.44
C HIS A 8 -11.96 11.18 18.55
N SER A 9 -13.01 11.01 17.75
CA SER A 9 -13.10 9.91 16.77
C SER A 9 -12.14 10.14 15.61
N ALA A 10 -11.86 9.10 14.81
CA ALA A 10 -10.86 9.16 13.74
C ALA A 10 -11.03 10.38 12.81
N ALA A 11 -12.27 10.68 12.38
CA ALA A 11 -12.52 11.83 11.51
C ALA A 11 -12.55 13.20 12.23
N ASP A 12 -12.62 13.23 13.56
CA ASP A 12 -12.52 14.48 14.32
C ASP A 12 -11.03 14.87 14.42
N ARG A 13 -10.15 13.88 14.62
CA ARG A 13 -8.68 14.05 14.51
C ARG A 13 -8.25 14.42 13.08
N GLU A 14 -8.82 13.76 12.07
CA GLU A 14 -8.62 14.08 10.64
C GLU A 14 -8.94 15.56 10.35
N ALA A 15 -10.01 16.09 10.94
CA ALA A 15 -10.37 17.51 10.80
C ALA A 15 -9.38 18.45 11.54
N GLU A 16 -8.93 18.10 12.74
CA GLU A 16 -7.90 18.86 13.47
C GLU A 16 -6.56 18.88 12.74
N VAL A 17 -6.16 17.74 12.15
CA VAL A 17 -4.93 17.61 11.37
C VAL A 17 -5.04 18.33 10.03
N LEU A 18 -6.21 18.34 9.38
CA LEU A 18 -6.43 19.14 8.17
C LEU A 18 -6.32 20.65 8.45
N GLU A 19 -6.81 21.17 9.57
CA GLU A 19 -6.60 22.58 9.93
C GLU A 19 -5.14 22.87 10.31
N LEU A 20 -4.45 21.95 11.01
CA LEU A 20 -3.01 22.06 11.24
C LEU A 20 -2.23 22.09 9.91
N GLN A 21 -2.57 21.22 8.95
CA GLN A 21 -2.00 21.24 7.60
C GLN A 21 -2.29 22.55 6.88
N ARG A 22 -3.51 23.09 7.00
CA ARG A 22 -3.89 24.39 6.43
C ARG A 22 -3.03 25.52 6.99
N LEU A 23 -2.78 25.55 8.30
CA LEU A 23 -1.91 26.53 8.97
C LEU A 23 -0.43 26.36 8.58
N LEU A 24 0.04 25.12 8.41
CA LEU A 24 1.40 24.84 7.93
C LEU A 24 1.60 25.28 6.46
N VAL A 25 0.54 25.22 5.64
CA VAL A 25 0.56 25.81 4.28
C VAL A 25 0.50 27.34 4.35
N GLU A 26 -0.40 27.92 5.15
CA GLU A 26 -0.55 29.38 5.34
C GLU A 26 0.75 30.06 5.81
N HIS A 27 1.60 29.34 6.54
CA HIS A 27 2.92 29.80 6.99
C HIS A 27 4.12 29.26 6.18
N GLY A 28 3.90 28.58 5.06
CA GLY A 28 4.98 28.17 4.13
C GLY A 28 5.83 26.96 4.56
N TYR A 29 5.41 26.21 5.59
CA TYR A 29 6.10 25.01 6.05
C TYR A 29 5.68 23.73 5.30
N MET A 30 4.58 23.78 4.54
CA MET A 30 4.06 22.69 3.71
C MET A 30 3.46 23.28 2.41
N THR A 31 3.37 22.53 1.32
CA THR A 31 2.70 23.01 0.08
C THR A 31 1.22 22.66 0.06
N GLN A 32 0.39 23.51 -0.58
CA GLN A 32 -1.03 23.17 -0.85
C GLN A 32 -1.14 21.85 -1.61
N ALA A 33 -0.22 21.62 -2.57
CA ALA A 33 -0.10 20.38 -3.32
C ALA A 33 0.05 19.14 -2.43
N GLN A 34 0.80 19.21 -1.32
CA GLN A 34 0.91 18.13 -0.35
C GLN A 34 -0.42 17.92 0.39
N MET A 35 -1.04 19.00 0.89
CA MET A 35 -2.34 18.95 1.58
C MET A 35 -3.46 18.34 0.69
N ASP A 36 -3.55 18.74 -0.59
CA ASP A 36 -4.54 18.25 -1.56
C ASP A 36 -4.50 16.72 -1.83
N THR A 37 -3.44 16.05 -1.36
CA THR A 37 -3.23 14.61 -1.53
C THR A 37 -3.08 13.85 -0.22
N GLY A 38 -2.72 14.50 0.89
CA GLY A 38 -2.71 13.87 2.20
C GLY A 38 -4.11 13.36 2.61
N PRO A 39 -4.23 12.16 3.21
CA PRO A 39 -5.51 11.62 3.70
C PRO A 39 -5.94 12.24 5.04
N GLY A 40 -5.63 13.53 5.29
CA GLY A 40 -5.89 14.21 6.56
C GLY A 40 -5.18 13.62 7.78
N VAL A 41 -4.10 12.84 7.58
CA VAL A 41 -3.30 12.20 8.64
C VAL A 41 -2.03 13.00 8.95
N LEU A 42 -1.51 12.85 10.17
CA LEU A 42 -0.33 13.54 10.66
C LEU A 42 0.94 12.87 10.10
N GLY A 43 1.09 12.89 8.78
CA GLY A 43 2.13 12.18 8.01
C GLY A 43 3.56 12.63 8.31
N ARG A 44 4.56 11.99 7.68
CA ARG A 44 5.97 12.38 7.87
C ARG A 44 6.23 13.83 7.45
N LYS A 45 5.68 14.27 6.31
CA LYS A 45 5.80 15.67 5.86
C LYS A 45 5.16 16.66 6.84
N THR A 46 3.93 16.41 7.31
CA THR A 46 3.26 17.28 8.29
C THR A 46 4.03 17.38 9.62
N ARG A 47 4.65 16.28 10.07
CA ARG A 47 5.45 16.27 11.31
C ARG A 47 6.82 16.92 11.15
N ALA A 48 7.45 16.80 9.98
CA ALA A 48 8.68 17.54 9.67
C ALA A 48 8.42 19.05 9.58
N ALA A 49 7.30 19.45 8.97
CA ALA A 49 6.82 20.83 8.95
C ALA A 49 6.54 21.36 10.37
N LEU A 50 5.85 20.58 11.21
CA LEU A 50 5.59 20.93 12.62
C LEU A 50 6.87 21.03 13.46
N SER A 51 7.85 20.13 13.27
CA SER A 51 9.14 20.22 13.97
C SER A 51 9.82 21.55 13.66
N ARG A 52 9.93 21.94 12.38
CA ARG A 52 10.54 23.21 11.97
C ARG A 52 9.89 24.42 12.66
N VAL A 53 8.57 24.44 12.77
CA VAL A 53 7.83 25.48 13.52
C VAL A 53 8.18 25.47 15.01
N MET A 54 8.25 24.30 15.64
CA MET A 54 8.59 24.15 17.07
C MET A 54 10.06 24.50 17.36
N ASP A 55 10.96 24.18 16.43
CA ASP A 55 12.40 24.42 16.50
C ASP A 55 12.78 25.88 16.14
N GLY A 56 11.81 26.71 15.73
CA GLY A 56 12.05 28.08 15.28
C GLY A 56 12.83 28.19 13.96
N GLN A 57 12.85 27.12 13.16
CA GLN A 57 13.49 27.10 11.84
C GLN A 57 12.64 27.86 10.83
N ALA A 58 13.27 28.37 9.77
CA ALA A 58 12.55 29.07 8.70
C ALA A 58 11.61 28.12 7.91
N PRO A 59 10.58 28.68 7.22
CA PRO A 59 9.85 27.98 6.18
C PRO A 59 10.77 27.31 5.15
N ASP A 60 10.33 26.24 4.51
CA ASP A 60 11.17 25.46 3.59
C ASP A 60 11.33 26.22 2.27
N PRO A 61 12.55 26.60 1.84
CA PRO A 61 12.74 27.40 0.63
C PRO A 61 12.34 26.66 -0.66
N THR A 62 12.06 25.36 -0.60
CA THR A 62 11.50 24.61 -1.74
C THR A 62 9.97 24.76 -1.87
N VAL A 63 9.27 25.26 -0.84
CA VAL A 63 7.82 25.51 -0.87
C VAL A 63 7.49 26.71 -1.77
N GLU A 64 8.19 27.83 -1.63
CA GLU A 64 8.01 29.01 -2.50
C GLU A 64 8.30 28.67 -3.98
N ALA A 65 9.34 27.88 -4.23
CA ALA A 65 9.71 27.45 -5.59
C ALA A 65 8.72 26.45 -6.22
N ALA A 66 7.90 25.76 -5.42
CA ALA A 66 6.94 24.75 -5.89
C ALA A 66 5.58 25.34 -6.29
N ASP A 67 5.17 26.46 -5.68
CA ASP A 67 3.90 27.14 -6.00
C ASP A 67 4.08 28.22 -7.09
N ALA A 68 5.33 28.65 -7.35
CA ALA A 68 5.71 29.70 -8.30
C ALA A 68 5.64 29.31 -9.81
N GLY A 69 4.50 28.76 -10.24
CA GLY A 69 4.00 28.95 -11.61
C GLY A 69 4.35 27.89 -12.67
N SER A 70 3.31 27.41 -13.37
CA SER A 70 3.46 26.58 -14.58
C SER A 70 3.38 27.42 -15.86
N SER A 71 4.52 27.71 -16.50
CA SER A 71 4.65 27.96 -17.96
C SER A 71 6.12 27.94 -18.43
N PRO A 72 6.41 27.67 -19.73
CA PRO A 72 7.68 27.00 -20.07
C PRO A 72 8.71 27.81 -20.88
N SER A 73 9.96 27.34 -20.77
CA SER A 73 11.06 27.42 -21.76
C SER A 73 11.79 28.76 -22.00
N SER A 74 13.07 28.81 -21.62
CA SER A 74 14.16 28.92 -22.61
C SER A 74 15.56 28.66 -22.01
N THR A 75 16.51 28.31 -22.87
CA THR A 75 17.96 28.13 -22.62
C THR A 75 18.70 28.48 -23.94
N PRO A 76 20.04 28.67 -24.00
CA PRO A 76 21.06 28.70 -22.92
C PRO A 76 22.04 29.90 -23.01
N ARG A 77 22.98 30.03 -22.03
CA ARG A 77 24.47 30.04 -22.24
C ARG A 77 25.21 30.36 -20.91
N PRO A 78 26.33 29.68 -20.56
CA PRO A 78 27.13 30.01 -19.39
C PRO A 78 28.23 31.08 -19.66
N PRO A 79 28.58 31.92 -18.67
CA PRO A 79 29.79 32.77 -18.68
C PRO A 79 31.05 32.02 -18.19
N THR A 80 32.22 32.53 -18.57
CA THR A 80 33.54 31.89 -18.32
C THR A 80 34.21 32.39 -17.04
N LEU A 81 35.03 31.55 -16.41
CA LEU A 81 35.69 31.80 -15.13
C LEU A 81 37.20 32.10 -15.29
N THR A 82 37.74 33.00 -14.46
CA THR A 82 39.19 33.16 -14.23
C THR A 82 39.58 32.58 -12.85
N PRO A 83 40.65 31.77 -12.75
CA PRO A 83 40.96 31.02 -11.53
C PRO A 83 41.67 31.85 -10.45
N ARG A 84 41.22 31.70 -9.21
CA ARG A 84 41.88 32.15 -7.95
C ARG A 84 42.36 30.92 -7.16
N THR A 85 43.24 31.06 -6.16
CA THR A 85 43.69 29.91 -5.34
C THR A 85 43.57 30.12 -3.83
N TYR A 86 43.47 29.01 -3.09
CA TYR A 86 43.29 28.91 -1.64
C TYR A 86 44.18 27.80 -1.05
N ARG A 87 44.60 27.90 0.23
CA ARG A 87 45.34 26.83 0.94
C ARG A 87 44.58 26.35 2.19
N VAL A 88 44.21 25.07 2.18
CA VAL A 88 43.41 24.34 3.17
C VAL A 88 44.07 24.35 4.55
N ARG A 89 43.27 24.59 5.60
CA ARG A 89 43.70 24.66 7.01
C ARG A 89 43.05 23.54 7.84
N LEU A 90 43.47 23.42 9.10
CA LEU A 90 42.88 22.46 10.04
C LEU A 90 41.42 22.86 10.34
N GLY A 91 40.48 21.98 10.04
CA GLY A 91 39.04 22.26 10.17
C GLY A 91 38.38 22.90 8.94
N ASP A 92 39.06 22.90 7.78
CA ASP A 92 38.42 23.18 6.49
C ASP A 92 37.94 21.89 5.82
N THR A 93 36.86 22.00 5.04
CA THR A 93 36.35 20.94 4.16
C THR A 93 36.03 21.56 2.80
N LEU A 94 36.01 20.74 1.73
CA LEU A 94 35.78 21.27 0.39
C LEU A 94 34.38 21.93 0.28
N ALA A 95 33.38 21.35 0.97
CA ALA A 95 32.03 21.91 1.10
C ALA A 95 32.00 23.28 1.80
N LYS A 96 32.76 23.45 2.88
CA LYS A 96 32.86 24.71 3.63
C LYS A 96 33.49 25.82 2.78
N LEU A 97 34.53 25.49 2.01
CA LEU A 97 35.20 26.44 1.10
C LEU A 97 34.34 26.75 -0.13
N ALA A 98 33.62 25.77 -0.68
CA ALA A 98 32.63 25.99 -1.74
C ALA A 98 31.57 27.02 -1.31
N HIS A 99 31.03 26.84 -0.10
CA HIS A 99 30.06 27.76 0.50
C HIS A 99 30.65 29.16 0.81
N GLU A 100 31.88 29.25 1.33
CA GLU A 100 32.53 30.53 1.68
C GLU A 100 32.80 31.41 0.45
N PHE A 101 33.05 30.82 -0.72
CA PHE A 101 33.32 31.54 -1.98
C PHE A 101 32.13 31.55 -2.96
N GLY A 102 30.95 31.05 -2.57
CA GLY A 102 29.72 31.15 -3.37
C GLY A 102 29.69 30.25 -4.61
N VAL A 103 30.35 29.09 -4.57
CA VAL A 103 30.55 28.20 -5.74
C VAL A 103 30.05 26.78 -5.45
N PRO A 104 29.51 26.02 -6.43
CA PRO A 104 29.04 24.66 -6.20
C PRO A 104 30.18 23.69 -5.79
N LEU A 105 29.89 22.78 -4.86
CA LEU A 105 30.85 21.82 -4.32
C LEU A 105 31.36 20.84 -5.39
N GLU A 106 30.45 20.29 -6.18
CA GLU A 106 30.75 19.32 -7.22
C GLU A 106 31.64 19.96 -8.30
N SER A 107 31.29 21.17 -8.75
CA SER A 107 32.12 21.95 -9.69
C SER A 107 33.49 22.33 -9.09
N LEU A 108 33.58 22.56 -7.78
CA LEU A 108 34.85 22.81 -7.10
C LEU A 108 35.71 21.53 -6.99
N ALA A 109 35.10 20.36 -6.81
CA ALA A 109 35.77 19.07 -6.80
C ALA A 109 36.28 18.68 -8.19
N GLU A 110 35.43 18.79 -9.21
CA GLU A 110 35.77 18.54 -10.62
C GLU A 110 36.92 19.44 -11.10
N LEU A 111 36.84 20.76 -10.82
CA LEU A 111 37.86 21.76 -11.17
C LEU A 111 39.24 21.48 -10.56
N ASN A 112 39.29 20.74 -9.45
CA ASN A 112 40.53 20.40 -8.74
C ASN A 112 40.90 18.91 -8.85
N HIS A 113 40.18 18.14 -9.69
CA HIS A 113 40.38 16.70 -9.90
C HIS A 113 40.32 15.87 -8.60
N ILE A 114 39.34 16.17 -7.74
CA ILE A 114 39.12 15.51 -6.45
C ILE A 114 37.98 14.48 -6.59
N GLU A 115 38.32 13.19 -6.58
CA GLU A 115 37.36 12.08 -6.74
C GLU A 115 36.41 11.91 -5.54
N ASP A 116 36.89 12.16 -4.32
CA ASP A 116 36.06 12.25 -3.11
C ASP A 116 36.20 13.64 -2.48
N ALA A 117 35.17 14.47 -2.63
CA ALA A 117 35.07 15.81 -2.07
C ALA A 117 35.20 15.89 -0.54
N ARG A 118 35.21 14.74 0.16
CA ARG A 118 35.40 14.62 1.61
C ARG A 118 36.88 14.46 2.00
N LEU A 119 37.76 14.10 1.07
CA LEU A 119 39.19 13.90 1.31
C LEU A 119 40.02 15.11 0.83
N ILE A 120 40.18 16.10 1.70
CA ILE A 120 41.18 17.16 1.54
C ILE A 120 42.11 17.23 2.75
N TRP A 121 43.37 17.59 2.50
CA TRP A 121 44.45 17.53 3.48
C TRP A 121 44.87 18.92 3.96
N VAL A 122 45.19 19.06 5.25
CA VAL A 122 45.69 20.31 5.81
C VAL A 122 46.99 20.69 5.11
N GLY A 123 47.03 21.89 4.51
CA GLY A 123 48.13 22.38 3.69
C GLY A 123 47.95 22.21 2.17
N GLN A 124 46.95 21.47 1.69
CA GLN A 124 46.61 21.34 0.26
C GLN A 124 46.25 22.70 -0.37
N VAL A 125 46.49 22.85 -1.67
CA VAL A 125 46.13 24.06 -2.44
C VAL A 125 44.99 23.73 -3.41
N LEU A 126 44.02 24.63 -3.52
CA LEU A 126 42.80 24.51 -4.32
C LEU A 126 42.64 25.73 -5.24
N THR A 127 41.91 25.54 -6.33
CA THR A 127 41.54 26.54 -7.33
C THR A 127 40.06 26.89 -7.22
N LEU A 128 39.72 28.17 -7.23
CA LEU A 128 38.38 28.73 -6.99
C LEU A 128 37.87 29.53 -8.21
N PRO A 129 36.58 29.41 -8.57
CA PRO A 129 35.86 30.36 -9.42
C PRO A 129 35.67 31.76 -8.79
N HIS A 130 35.05 32.68 -9.54
CA HIS A 130 34.63 34.00 -9.09
C HIS A 130 33.18 34.30 -9.52
N VAL A 131 32.37 34.83 -8.59
CA VAL A 131 31.03 35.37 -8.84
C VAL A 131 30.81 36.60 -7.94
N ASP A 132 30.41 37.73 -8.51
CA ASP A 132 30.08 38.95 -7.75
C ASP A 132 28.61 38.92 -7.28
N ALA A 133 28.37 39.47 -6.08
CA ALA A 133 27.06 39.44 -5.43
C ALA A 133 26.07 40.49 -6.00
N SER A 134 24.78 40.18 -5.90
CA SER A 134 23.68 41.04 -6.37
C SER A 134 23.09 41.92 -5.26
N PRO A 135 22.92 43.24 -5.48
CA PRO A 135 22.06 44.10 -4.68
C PRO A 135 20.75 44.44 -5.44
N ALA A 136 19.63 44.52 -4.71
CA ALA A 136 18.31 44.81 -5.30
C ALA A 136 17.93 46.30 -5.26
N LEU A 137 17.03 46.69 -6.18
CA LEU A 137 16.18 47.90 -6.18
C LEU A 137 16.86 49.28 -6.12
N LEU A 138 16.93 49.99 -7.26
CA LEU A 138 16.72 51.45 -7.32
C LEU A 138 16.13 51.94 -8.66
N SER A 139 15.20 52.90 -8.54
CA SER A 139 14.69 53.84 -9.54
C SER A 139 13.82 53.37 -10.72
N SER A 140 12.80 54.19 -10.98
CA SER A 140 11.84 54.15 -12.09
C SER A 140 12.16 55.19 -13.18
N SER A 141 11.69 55.01 -14.42
CA SER A 141 10.66 55.85 -15.10
C SER A 141 10.72 55.83 -16.64
N GLU A 142 9.53 55.97 -17.24
CA GLU A 142 9.16 56.63 -18.51
C GLU A 142 10.02 56.52 -19.81
N ALA A 143 9.47 55.74 -20.74
CA ALA A 143 8.78 56.22 -21.96
C ALA A 143 9.53 56.62 -23.26
N SER A 144 8.89 56.16 -24.37
CA SER A 144 8.70 56.84 -25.67
C SER A 144 9.63 56.54 -26.86
N ALA A 145 9.11 56.89 -28.04
CA ALA A 145 9.71 56.93 -29.39
C ALA A 145 10.07 55.60 -30.13
N SER A 146 9.18 55.22 -31.06
CA SER A 146 9.51 54.63 -32.38
C SER A 146 10.05 55.76 -33.33
N PRO A 147 10.55 55.56 -34.58
CA PRO A 147 10.51 54.33 -35.40
C PRO A 147 11.71 54.01 -36.36
N ALA A 148 11.71 52.78 -36.87
CA ALA A 148 11.99 52.32 -38.25
C ALA A 148 13.28 52.69 -39.07
N LYS A 149 13.68 51.71 -39.92
CA LYS A 149 14.55 51.78 -41.14
C LYS A 149 16.07 51.95 -40.90
N SER A 150 16.96 51.41 -41.75
CA SER A 150 16.80 50.40 -42.84
C SER A 150 18.14 49.88 -43.38
N GLY A 151 18.16 48.64 -43.87
CA GLY A 151 19.08 48.18 -44.94
C GLY A 151 20.32 47.38 -44.51
N THR A 152 20.98 46.60 -45.38
CA THR A 152 20.69 46.23 -46.78
C THR A 152 21.46 44.96 -47.21
N ARG A 153 20.75 43.84 -47.49
CA ARG A 153 20.96 42.82 -48.58
C ARG A 153 22.38 42.20 -48.81
N PRO A 154 22.61 41.27 -49.79
CA PRO A 154 21.67 40.50 -50.63
C PRO A 154 21.90 38.97 -50.76
N SER A 155 20.88 38.28 -51.32
CA SER A 155 20.98 37.10 -52.23
C SER A 155 21.39 35.73 -51.65
N ALA A 156 20.96 34.57 -52.19
CA ALA A 156 19.97 34.20 -53.24
C ALA A 156 19.26 32.88 -52.82
N ALA A 157 17.96 32.61 -53.09
CA ALA A 157 17.32 32.13 -54.36
C ALA A 157 17.83 30.74 -54.82
N THR A 158 17.06 29.75 -55.33
CA THR A 158 15.71 29.59 -55.97
C THR A 158 15.32 28.08 -55.88
N SER A 159 14.09 27.51 -55.95
CA SER A 159 12.68 27.85 -56.30
C SER A 159 11.69 27.32 -55.20
N ALA A 160 10.34 27.16 -55.25
CA ALA A 160 9.23 27.07 -56.25
C ALA A 160 9.15 25.75 -57.08
N SER A 161 8.02 25.23 -57.59
CA SER A 161 6.54 25.43 -57.47
C SER A 161 5.82 24.25 -58.21
N PRO A 162 4.47 24.17 -58.46
CA PRO A 162 3.32 24.93 -57.96
C PRO A 162 2.16 24.03 -57.41
N ALA A 163 0.96 24.61 -57.20
CA ALA A 163 -0.30 23.94 -56.82
C ALA A 163 -1.41 24.18 -57.85
N GLU A 164 -2.63 23.61 -57.68
CA GLU A 164 -3.89 24.32 -58.01
C GLU A 164 -5.22 23.67 -57.48
N LYS A 165 -6.20 24.56 -57.21
CA LYS A 165 -7.69 24.44 -57.32
C LYS A 165 -8.54 23.45 -56.47
N THR A 166 -9.22 24.04 -55.48
CA THR A 166 -10.61 23.79 -54.99
C THR A 166 -11.69 24.27 -56.02
N PRO A 167 -13.05 24.10 -55.89
CA PRO A 167 -13.88 24.08 -54.66
C PRO A 167 -15.23 23.26 -54.60
N ALA A 168 -15.93 23.38 -53.45
CA ALA A 168 -17.37 23.09 -53.13
C ALA A 168 -17.89 21.63 -53.19
N SER A 169 -18.62 21.01 -52.22
CA SER A 169 -19.67 21.41 -51.22
C SER A 169 -21.12 21.30 -51.78
N PRO A 170 -22.21 20.93 -51.03
CA PRO A 170 -22.37 20.88 -49.57
C PRO A 170 -23.08 19.62 -48.94
N ALA A 171 -23.33 19.74 -47.63
CA ALA A 171 -23.76 18.76 -46.62
C ALA A 171 -25.20 18.16 -46.66
N SER A 172 -25.36 17.01 -45.98
CA SER A 172 -26.48 16.61 -45.08
C SER A 172 -26.09 15.33 -44.31
N GLY A 173 -26.47 15.05 -43.05
CA GLY A 173 -27.22 15.87 -42.09
C GLY A 173 -28.19 15.08 -41.19
N VAL A 174 -27.72 14.13 -40.34
CA VAL A 174 -28.62 13.33 -39.46
C VAL A 174 -28.10 13.15 -38.01
N THR A 175 -29.01 13.49 -37.11
CA THR A 175 -29.21 13.26 -35.65
C THR A 175 -28.62 11.98 -35.02
N PRO A 176 -28.20 12.01 -33.72
CA PRO A 176 -27.81 10.82 -32.97
C PRO A 176 -29.00 9.92 -32.54
N PRO A 177 -28.80 8.59 -32.37
CA PRO A 177 -29.85 7.67 -31.96
C PRO A 177 -30.15 7.73 -30.45
N ARG A 178 -31.44 7.76 -30.12
CA ARG A 178 -32.01 7.75 -28.76
C ARG A 178 -32.18 6.31 -28.23
N VAL A 179 -31.97 6.11 -26.94
CA VAL A 179 -32.17 4.83 -26.24
C VAL A 179 -33.62 4.31 -26.36
N PRO A 180 -33.82 3.03 -26.74
CA PRO A 180 -35.06 2.30 -26.50
C PRO A 180 -34.86 1.19 -25.46
N ALA A 181 -35.49 1.31 -24.29
CA ALA A 181 -35.56 0.20 -23.34
C ALA A 181 -36.62 -0.82 -23.81
N ARG A 182 -36.19 -2.02 -24.23
CA ARG A 182 -37.09 -3.15 -24.47
C ARG A 182 -36.35 -4.48 -24.29
N SER A 183 -36.94 -5.39 -23.51
CA SER A 183 -36.46 -6.77 -23.41
C SER A 183 -36.63 -7.48 -24.76
N ALA A 184 -35.54 -8.07 -25.25
CA ALA A 184 -35.51 -8.89 -26.45
C ALA A 184 -34.46 -10.01 -26.25
N SER A 185 -34.84 -11.23 -26.61
CA SER A 185 -33.97 -12.42 -26.53
C SER A 185 -32.74 -12.29 -27.41
N ALA A 186 -31.59 -12.80 -26.93
CA ALA A 186 -30.34 -12.79 -27.69
C ALA A 186 -30.47 -13.49 -29.06
N PRO A 187 -29.79 -12.98 -30.12
CA PRO A 187 -29.81 -13.64 -31.42
C PRO A 187 -29.06 -14.98 -31.37
N SER A 188 -29.74 -16.04 -31.80
CA SER A 188 -29.17 -17.39 -31.91
C SER A 188 -28.11 -17.44 -33.00
N ALA A 189 -26.84 -17.33 -32.64
CA ALA A 189 -25.73 -17.58 -33.56
C ALA A 189 -25.65 -19.08 -33.90
N SER A 190 -25.48 -19.41 -35.18
CA SER A 190 -25.32 -20.80 -35.63
C SER A 190 -23.99 -21.40 -35.11
N PRO A 191 -23.96 -22.70 -34.73
CA PRO A 191 -22.75 -23.34 -34.23
C PRO A 191 -21.72 -23.54 -35.36
N GLY A 192 -20.82 -22.58 -35.54
CA GLY A 192 -19.86 -22.54 -36.67
C GLY A 192 -18.45 -22.04 -36.34
N GLN A 193 -18.20 -21.56 -35.12
CA GLN A 193 -16.86 -21.31 -34.58
C GLN A 193 -16.85 -21.78 -33.12
N ASP A 194 -15.99 -22.75 -32.80
CA ASP A 194 -15.79 -23.18 -31.41
C ASP A 194 -14.92 -22.13 -30.71
N THR A 195 -15.52 -21.22 -29.93
CA THR A 195 -14.78 -20.31 -29.05
C THR A 195 -14.29 -21.07 -27.82
N TYR A 196 -13.02 -21.47 -27.85
CA TYR A 196 -12.34 -22.06 -26.69
C TYR A 196 -11.98 -20.94 -25.68
N PRO A 197 -12.01 -21.21 -24.35
CA PRO A 197 -12.27 -22.50 -23.72
C PRO A 197 -13.75 -22.73 -23.42
N TRP A 198 -14.18 -23.99 -23.50
CA TRP A 198 -15.53 -24.40 -23.11
C TRP A 198 -15.52 -25.67 -22.25
N ILE A 199 -16.48 -25.78 -21.34
CA ILE A 199 -16.72 -27.00 -20.58
C ILE A 199 -17.48 -27.98 -21.47
N GLY A 200 -16.89 -29.14 -21.68
CA GLY A 200 -17.56 -30.28 -22.28
C GLY A 200 -17.76 -31.42 -21.28
N ARG A 201 -18.71 -32.30 -21.57
CA ARG A 201 -19.00 -33.49 -20.74
C ARG A 201 -18.78 -34.78 -21.53
N ILE A 202 -18.16 -35.79 -20.90
CA ILE A 202 -17.94 -37.10 -21.53
C ILE A 202 -19.28 -37.83 -21.75
N LYS A 203 -19.63 -38.04 -23.02
CA LYS A 203 -20.80 -38.80 -23.51
C LYS A 203 -20.75 -40.31 -23.26
N PRO A 204 -19.71 -41.05 -23.72
CA PRO A 204 -19.64 -42.52 -23.61
C PRO A 204 -19.40 -42.98 -22.17
N TRP A 205 -19.42 -44.29 -21.93
CA TRP A 205 -19.11 -44.90 -20.63
C TRP A 205 -17.73 -44.48 -20.08
N SER A 206 -16.74 -44.32 -20.98
CA SER A 206 -15.46 -43.65 -20.73
C SER A 206 -14.87 -43.11 -22.03
N ALA A 207 -13.90 -42.20 -21.94
CA ALA A 207 -13.12 -41.69 -23.06
C ALA A 207 -11.62 -41.61 -22.72
N SER A 208 -10.77 -42.26 -23.51
CA SER A 208 -9.31 -42.23 -23.33
C SER A 208 -8.73 -40.84 -23.62
N LEU A 209 -8.16 -40.19 -22.60
CA LEU A 209 -7.26 -39.04 -22.75
C LEU A 209 -5.93 -39.54 -23.28
N ARG A 210 -5.43 -38.96 -24.38
CA ARG A 210 -4.20 -39.39 -25.07
C ARG A 210 -3.10 -38.33 -25.10
N ASP A 211 -1.86 -38.76 -25.30
CA ASP A 211 -0.70 -37.86 -25.43
C ASP A 211 -0.63 -37.10 -26.77
N ALA A 212 -1.34 -37.57 -27.80
CA ALA A 212 -1.36 -36.96 -29.14
C ALA A 212 -2.74 -37.14 -29.84
N PRO A 213 -3.09 -36.30 -30.84
CA PRO A 213 -4.39 -36.33 -31.54
C PRO A 213 -4.49 -37.47 -32.58
N ARG A 214 -4.40 -38.73 -32.14
CA ARG A 214 -4.52 -39.93 -33.00
C ARG A 214 -4.95 -41.17 -32.22
N LYS A 215 -5.67 -42.10 -32.87
CA LYS A 215 -6.20 -43.32 -32.20
C LYS A 215 -5.10 -44.28 -31.69
N SER A 216 -3.88 -44.18 -32.22
CA SER A 216 -2.69 -44.93 -31.81
C SER A 216 -1.81 -44.23 -30.76
N ALA A 217 -2.22 -43.05 -30.26
CA ALA A 217 -1.51 -42.32 -29.20
C ALA A 217 -1.65 -43.01 -27.84
N THR A 218 -0.71 -42.78 -26.93
CA THR A 218 -0.67 -43.41 -25.60
C THR A 218 -1.87 -42.96 -24.78
N THR A 219 -2.66 -43.88 -24.21
CA THR A 219 -3.68 -43.51 -23.23
C THR A 219 -3.01 -43.08 -21.93
N LEU A 220 -3.20 -41.81 -21.55
CA LEU A 220 -2.75 -41.24 -20.29
C LEU A 220 -3.66 -41.69 -19.14
N VAL A 221 -4.97 -41.63 -19.35
CA VAL A 221 -6.02 -42.05 -18.42
C VAL A 221 -7.35 -42.18 -19.17
N ASP A 222 -8.22 -43.11 -18.75
CA ASP A 222 -9.61 -43.14 -19.22
C ASP A 222 -10.49 -42.26 -18.33
N VAL A 223 -11.19 -41.32 -18.95
CA VAL A 223 -12.06 -40.35 -18.28
C VAL A 223 -13.49 -40.91 -18.20
N PRO A 224 -14.11 -41.06 -17.02
CA PRO A 224 -15.45 -41.64 -16.89
C PRO A 224 -16.57 -40.81 -17.53
N ARG A 225 -17.69 -41.46 -17.89
CA ARG A 225 -18.93 -40.80 -18.30
C ARG A 225 -19.33 -39.68 -17.33
N GLY A 226 -19.83 -38.59 -17.88
CA GLY A 226 -20.38 -37.49 -17.08
C GLY A 226 -19.33 -36.55 -16.46
N THR A 227 -18.04 -36.87 -16.57
CA THR A 227 -16.95 -35.98 -16.15
C THR A 227 -16.96 -34.70 -16.98
N GLU A 228 -16.82 -33.54 -16.33
CA GLU A 228 -16.56 -32.27 -16.99
C GLU A 228 -15.07 -32.15 -17.34
N VAL A 229 -14.79 -31.67 -18.55
CA VAL A 229 -13.43 -31.37 -19.01
C VAL A 229 -13.41 -29.97 -19.62
N VAL A 230 -12.33 -29.22 -19.39
CA VAL A 230 -12.12 -27.94 -20.08
C VAL A 230 -11.52 -28.24 -21.44
N VAL A 231 -12.21 -27.86 -22.51
CA VAL A 231 -11.70 -27.96 -23.88
C VAL A 231 -10.98 -26.67 -24.22
N MET A 232 -9.69 -26.78 -24.55
CA MET A 232 -8.76 -25.67 -24.79
C MET A 232 -8.40 -25.49 -26.26
N GLY A 233 -8.89 -26.36 -27.16
CA GLY A 233 -8.64 -26.27 -28.59
C GLY A 233 -9.05 -27.55 -29.33
N ALA A 234 -8.87 -27.56 -30.65
CA ALA A 234 -9.07 -28.74 -31.48
C ALA A 234 -8.01 -28.87 -32.58
N GLU A 235 -7.67 -30.11 -32.91
CA GLU A 235 -6.69 -30.48 -33.94
C GLU A 235 -7.15 -31.77 -34.62
N SER A 236 -7.32 -31.77 -35.94
CA SER A 236 -7.61 -32.97 -36.76
C SER A 236 -8.74 -33.88 -36.23
N GLY A 237 -9.82 -33.27 -35.70
CA GLY A 237 -10.98 -33.98 -35.14
C GLY A 237 -10.84 -34.40 -33.66
N TRP A 238 -9.69 -34.13 -33.04
CA TRP A 238 -9.47 -34.28 -31.60
C TRP A 238 -9.63 -32.94 -30.91
N LEU A 239 -10.00 -32.99 -29.64
CA LEU A 239 -10.08 -31.86 -28.73
C LEU A 239 -8.90 -31.94 -27.77
N HIS A 240 -8.14 -30.85 -27.63
CA HIS A 240 -7.14 -30.71 -26.58
C HIS A 240 -7.87 -30.29 -25.30
N VAL A 241 -7.80 -31.12 -24.26
CA VAL A 241 -8.60 -30.96 -23.04
C VAL A 241 -7.75 -31.02 -21.78
N GLN A 242 -8.22 -30.34 -20.74
CA GLN A 242 -7.75 -30.41 -19.37
C GLN A 242 -8.84 -31.06 -18.52
N VAL A 243 -8.49 -32.09 -17.75
CA VAL A 243 -9.42 -32.84 -16.89
C VAL A 243 -8.81 -33.05 -15.51
N THR A 244 -9.62 -32.92 -14.46
CA THR A 244 -9.20 -33.16 -13.08
C THR A 244 -9.88 -34.42 -12.55
N LEU A 245 -9.08 -35.45 -12.25
CA LEU A 245 -9.55 -36.73 -11.72
C LEU A 245 -9.01 -36.91 -10.30
N GLY A 246 -9.89 -36.79 -9.30
CA GLY A 246 -9.48 -36.64 -7.90
C GLY A 246 -8.60 -35.40 -7.73
N ALA A 247 -7.49 -35.54 -7.00
CA ALA A 247 -6.50 -34.47 -6.81
C ALA A 247 -5.44 -34.37 -7.94
N LYS A 248 -5.75 -34.86 -9.16
CA LYS A 248 -4.80 -34.85 -10.29
C LYS A 248 -5.42 -34.26 -11.56
N THR A 249 -4.99 -33.05 -11.91
CA THR A 249 -5.19 -32.45 -13.22
C THR A 249 -4.30 -33.12 -14.27
N ARG A 250 -4.82 -33.37 -15.47
CA ARG A 250 -4.06 -33.81 -16.65
C ARG A 250 -4.53 -33.09 -17.89
N THR A 251 -3.62 -32.89 -18.83
CA THR A 251 -3.89 -32.41 -20.20
C THR A 251 -3.62 -33.51 -21.22
N GLY A 252 -4.28 -33.42 -22.38
CA GLY A 252 -4.15 -34.39 -23.47
C GLY A 252 -5.31 -34.29 -24.45
N TYR A 253 -5.44 -35.28 -25.34
CA TYR A 253 -6.40 -35.26 -26.44
C TYR A 253 -7.53 -36.28 -26.26
N ILE A 254 -8.78 -35.86 -26.52
CA ILE A 254 -9.95 -36.75 -26.61
C ILE A 254 -10.64 -36.52 -27.97
N SER A 255 -11.12 -37.58 -28.61
CA SER A 255 -11.79 -37.47 -29.92
C SER A 255 -13.12 -36.72 -29.79
N ARG A 256 -13.40 -35.76 -30.71
CA ARG A 256 -14.50 -34.79 -30.57
C ARG A 256 -15.88 -35.43 -30.39
N GLU A 257 -16.13 -36.58 -31.02
CA GLU A 257 -17.39 -37.31 -30.94
C GLU A 257 -17.74 -37.82 -29.53
N LEU A 258 -16.77 -37.84 -28.61
CA LEU A 258 -16.92 -38.35 -27.24
C LEU A 258 -17.34 -37.27 -26.24
N LEU A 259 -17.46 -36.01 -26.66
CA LEU A 259 -17.90 -34.89 -25.81
C LEU A 259 -19.24 -34.30 -26.26
N ASP A 260 -20.02 -33.82 -25.30
CA ASP A 260 -20.98 -32.73 -25.49
C ASP A 260 -20.32 -31.40 -25.16
N HIS A 261 -20.65 -30.35 -25.91
CA HIS A 261 -20.37 -28.96 -25.53
C HIS A 261 -21.50 -28.47 -24.61
N GLU A 262 -21.18 -28.04 -23.39
CA GLU A 262 -22.20 -27.52 -22.46
C GLU A 262 -22.24 -26.00 -22.42
N ARG A 263 -21.10 -25.37 -22.12
CA ARG A 263 -21.03 -23.95 -21.78
C ARG A 263 -19.63 -23.40 -22.03
N ALA A 264 -19.50 -22.14 -22.43
CA ALA A 264 -18.22 -21.44 -22.42
C ALA A 264 -17.63 -21.39 -20.99
N VAL A 265 -16.31 -21.35 -20.88
CA VAL A 265 -15.62 -21.09 -19.62
C VAL A 265 -15.60 -19.59 -19.35
N SER A 266 -16.21 -19.19 -18.24
CA SER A 266 -16.08 -17.85 -17.69
C SER A 266 -15.15 -17.87 -16.49
N LEU A 267 -14.07 -17.10 -16.51
CA LEU A 267 -13.27 -16.81 -15.32
C LEU A 267 -13.97 -15.71 -14.49
N SER A 268 -13.91 -15.80 -13.16
CA SER A 268 -14.09 -14.61 -12.33
C SER A 268 -12.91 -13.64 -12.49
N LEU A 269 -13.09 -12.36 -12.14
CA LEU A 269 -12.01 -11.37 -12.17
C LEU A 269 -10.79 -11.83 -11.36
N ARG A 270 -11.01 -12.44 -10.20
CA ARG A 270 -9.99 -13.08 -9.36
C ARG A 270 -9.14 -14.09 -10.15
N GLU A 271 -9.79 -15.05 -10.80
CA GLU A 271 -9.11 -16.12 -11.53
C GLU A 271 -8.39 -15.56 -12.77
N ALA A 272 -8.99 -14.59 -13.45
CA ALA A 272 -8.36 -13.88 -14.57
C ALA A 272 -7.08 -13.15 -14.14
N LEU A 273 -7.10 -12.43 -13.01
CA LEU A 273 -5.89 -11.77 -12.46
C LEU A 273 -4.80 -12.78 -12.06
N VAL A 274 -5.18 -13.94 -11.53
CA VAL A 274 -4.25 -15.04 -11.22
C VAL A 274 -3.63 -15.63 -12.49
N VAL A 275 -4.42 -15.85 -13.55
CA VAL A 275 -3.93 -16.34 -14.85
C VAL A 275 -2.97 -15.33 -15.49
N LEU A 276 -3.33 -14.04 -15.52
CA LEU A 276 -2.45 -13.00 -16.06
C LEU A 276 -1.16 -12.86 -15.24
N LYS A 277 -1.19 -13.00 -13.91
CA LYS A 277 0.03 -12.96 -13.09
C LYS A 277 0.98 -14.14 -13.35
N ARG A 278 0.43 -15.34 -13.61
CA ARG A 278 1.25 -16.48 -14.10
C ARG A 278 1.86 -16.17 -15.47
N ALA A 279 1.08 -15.58 -16.38
CA ALA A 279 1.56 -15.19 -17.71
C ALA A 279 2.65 -14.10 -17.65
N GLU A 280 2.52 -13.13 -16.74
CA GLU A 280 3.53 -12.10 -16.47
C GLU A 280 4.85 -12.70 -15.99
N THR A 281 4.79 -13.56 -14.97
CA THR A 281 5.94 -14.27 -14.42
C THR A 281 6.61 -15.14 -15.50
N ALA A 282 5.81 -15.88 -16.28
CA ALA A 282 6.32 -16.70 -17.38
C ALA A 282 6.91 -15.89 -18.55
N SER A 283 6.43 -14.66 -18.77
CA SER A 283 7.01 -13.74 -19.75
C SER A 283 8.34 -13.18 -19.27
N ARG A 284 8.41 -12.70 -18.01
CA ARG A 284 9.64 -12.20 -17.38
C ARG A 284 10.75 -13.26 -17.40
N ASN A 285 10.42 -14.51 -17.11
CA ASN A 285 11.38 -15.62 -17.05
C ASN A 285 11.87 -16.11 -18.43
N LYS A 286 11.25 -15.69 -19.55
CA LYS A 286 11.66 -16.08 -20.92
C LYS A 286 12.59 -15.09 -21.62
N GLY A 287 12.77 -13.89 -21.06
CA GLY A 287 13.59 -12.83 -21.65
C GLY A 287 12.96 -12.21 -22.93
N ALA A 288 13.53 -11.09 -23.36
CA ALA A 288 12.92 -10.16 -24.32
C ALA A 288 12.78 -10.64 -25.79
N GLY A 289 12.97 -11.94 -26.07
CA GLY A 289 12.77 -12.54 -27.39
C GLY A 289 11.68 -13.62 -27.45
N GLY A 290 11.28 -14.19 -26.30
CA GLY A 290 10.25 -15.23 -26.26
C GLY A 290 8.86 -14.63 -26.30
N LYS A 291 8.18 -14.66 -27.46
CA LYS A 291 6.73 -14.43 -27.51
C LYS A 291 6.06 -15.39 -26.50
N PRO A 292 5.33 -14.90 -25.50
CA PRO A 292 4.52 -15.78 -24.67
C PRO A 292 3.39 -16.39 -25.52
N ALA A 293 2.77 -17.44 -24.98
CA ALA A 293 1.69 -18.13 -25.66
C ALA A 293 0.41 -17.28 -25.63
N ALA A 294 0.27 -16.38 -26.61
CA ALA A 294 -1.02 -15.79 -26.98
C ALA A 294 -2.01 -16.83 -27.56
N THR A 295 -1.57 -18.08 -27.67
CA THR A 295 -2.36 -19.28 -27.93
C THR A 295 -2.71 -20.05 -26.64
N ASP A 296 -2.30 -19.58 -25.46
CA ASP A 296 -2.83 -20.10 -24.20
C ASP A 296 -4.24 -19.53 -24.01
N VAL A 297 -5.20 -20.42 -24.18
CA VAL A 297 -6.62 -20.09 -24.26
C VAL A 297 -7.17 -19.59 -22.92
N TRP A 298 -6.52 -19.91 -21.79
CA TRP A 298 -6.85 -19.29 -20.50
C TRP A 298 -6.43 -17.82 -20.45
N VAL A 299 -5.30 -17.47 -21.07
CA VAL A 299 -4.80 -16.09 -21.11
C VAL A 299 -5.71 -15.20 -21.97
N SER A 300 -6.26 -15.70 -23.08
CA SER A 300 -7.26 -14.95 -23.86
C SER A 300 -8.54 -14.69 -23.06
N THR A 301 -9.11 -15.68 -22.38
CA THR A 301 -10.29 -15.46 -21.51
C THR A 301 -9.99 -14.52 -20.36
N ALA A 302 -8.78 -14.58 -19.78
CA ALA A 302 -8.38 -13.68 -18.71
C ALA A 302 -8.22 -12.22 -19.20
N LEU A 303 -7.69 -12.03 -20.42
CA LEU A 303 -7.65 -10.72 -21.08
C LEU A 303 -9.07 -10.18 -21.32
N GLU A 304 -9.98 -10.98 -21.86
CA GLU A 304 -11.38 -10.60 -22.09
C GLU A 304 -12.09 -10.19 -20.79
N VAL A 305 -11.98 -10.99 -19.73
CA VAL A 305 -12.61 -10.71 -18.42
C VAL A 305 -12.06 -9.44 -17.78
N VAL A 306 -10.74 -9.20 -17.87
CA VAL A 306 -10.12 -7.99 -17.30
C VAL A 306 -10.44 -6.75 -18.13
N GLN A 307 -10.44 -6.84 -19.46
CA GLN A 307 -10.82 -5.74 -20.36
C GLN A 307 -12.32 -5.38 -20.23
N ALA A 308 -13.20 -6.37 -20.06
CA ALA A 308 -14.64 -6.17 -19.88
C ALA A 308 -15.00 -5.37 -18.61
N THR A 309 -14.08 -5.23 -17.65
CA THR A 309 -14.29 -4.34 -16.49
C THR A 309 -14.26 -2.85 -16.86
N GLY A 310 -13.59 -2.48 -17.96
CA GLY A 310 -13.24 -1.09 -18.29
C GLY A 310 -12.30 -0.39 -17.29
N LYS A 311 -11.90 -1.07 -16.21
CA LYS A 311 -11.17 -0.50 -15.06
C LYS A 311 -9.66 -0.72 -15.14
N TYR A 312 -9.25 -1.78 -15.85
CA TYR A 312 -7.85 -2.20 -15.95
C TYR A 312 -7.40 -2.27 -17.40
N MET A 313 -6.10 -2.10 -17.60
CA MET A 313 -5.39 -2.38 -18.85
C MET A 313 -4.39 -3.51 -18.61
N VAL A 314 -4.08 -4.26 -19.66
CA VAL A 314 -3.11 -5.35 -19.63
C VAL A 314 -2.10 -5.11 -20.75
N ASP A 315 -0.80 -5.09 -20.42
CA ASP A 315 0.23 -4.94 -21.44
C ASP A 315 0.29 -6.19 -22.35
N GLY A 316 0.24 -5.99 -23.67
CA GLY A 316 0.17 -7.07 -24.66
C GLY A 316 1.48 -7.85 -24.88
N ARG A 317 2.56 -7.54 -24.15
CA ARG A 317 3.86 -8.22 -24.20
C ARG A 317 4.22 -8.86 -22.87
N THR A 318 3.96 -8.17 -21.75
CA THR A 318 4.31 -8.62 -20.39
C THR A 318 3.13 -9.15 -19.60
N TYR A 319 1.88 -8.96 -20.05
CA TYR A 319 0.65 -9.22 -19.29
C TYR A 319 0.53 -8.48 -17.95
N THR A 320 1.37 -7.48 -17.70
CA THR A 320 1.29 -6.67 -16.49
C THR A 320 -0.07 -5.98 -16.45
N VAL A 321 -0.86 -6.29 -15.43
CA VAL A 321 -2.16 -5.65 -15.20
C VAL A 321 -1.93 -4.32 -14.47
N THR A 322 -2.59 -3.27 -14.93
CA THR A 322 -2.56 -1.94 -14.30
C THR A 322 -3.94 -1.31 -14.36
N PHE A 323 -4.21 -0.31 -13.53
CA PHE A 323 -5.40 0.52 -13.68
C PHE A 323 -5.40 1.26 -15.02
N ALA A 324 -6.57 1.35 -15.65
CA ALA A 324 -6.77 2.15 -16.85
C ALA A 324 -6.49 3.64 -16.57
N SER A 325 -5.93 4.33 -17.56
CA SER A 325 -5.69 5.77 -17.46
C SER A 325 -7.04 6.50 -17.44
N ASN A 326 -7.32 7.20 -16.34
CA ASN A 326 -8.55 7.97 -16.14
C ASN A 326 -8.20 9.44 -15.86
N LYS A 327 -9.18 10.34 -16.04
CA LYS A 327 -9.05 11.76 -15.67
C LYS A 327 -9.12 11.99 -14.15
N ASP A 328 -9.88 11.14 -13.46
CA ASP A 328 -10.06 11.19 -12.01
C ASP A 328 -9.09 10.26 -11.29
N ARG A 329 -8.68 10.62 -10.07
CA ARG A 329 -7.83 9.78 -9.21
C ARG A 329 -8.50 8.43 -8.92
N ILE A 330 -7.74 7.35 -8.95
CA ILE A 330 -8.25 5.98 -8.80
C ILE A 330 -8.65 5.69 -7.35
N LYS A 331 -9.83 5.11 -7.17
CA LYS A 331 -10.38 4.64 -5.88
C LYS A 331 -10.28 3.12 -5.73
N ILE A 332 -10.02 2.67 -4.50
CA ILE A 332 -9.69 1.29 -4.15
C ILE A 332 -10.89 0.64 -3.46
N ASN A 333 -11.70 -0.10 -4.22
CA ASN A 333 -13.05 -0.50 -3.83
C ASN A 333 -13.20 -2.02 -3.62
N THR A 334 -12.25 -2.83 -4.10
CA THR A 334 -12.20 -4.28 -3.88
C THR A 334 -10.81 -4.73 -3.41
N ILE A 335 -10.68 -5.99 -2.97
CA ILE A 335 -9.37 -6.54 -2.59
C ILE A 335 -8.43 -6.70 -3.79
N GLU A 336 -8.97 -6.93 -4.98
CA GLU A 336 -8.24 -6.92 -6.25
C GLU A 336 -7.64 -5.54 -6.56
N ASP A 337 -8.41 -4.47 -6.34
CA ASP A 337 -7.89 -3.09 -6.48
C ASP A 337 -6.72 -2.86 -5.53
N PHE A 338 -6.85 -3.27 -4.27
CA PHE A 338 -5.83 -3.01 -3.25
C PHE A 338 -4.54 -3.78 -3.54
N ILE A 339 -4.63 -5.02 -4.03
CA ILE A 339 -3.47 -5.79 -4.48
C ILE A 339 -2.76 -5.07 -5.65
N LEU A 340 -3.52 -4.55 -6.63
CA LEU A 340 -2.97 -3.81 -7.76
C LEU A 340 -2.39 -2.43 -7.36
N PHE A 341 -2.92 -1.80 -6.31
CA PHE A 341 -2.35 -0.60 -5.68
C PHE A 341 -0.98 -0.91 -5.05
N VAL A 342 -0.87 -1.99 -4.27
CA VAL A 342 0.40 -2.44 -3.70
C VAL A 342 1.42 -2.76 -4.80
N GLU A 343 1.01 -3.38 -5.91
CA GLU A 343 1.89 -3.61 -7.07
C GLU A 343 2.33 -2.33 -7.79
N GLU A 344 1.53 -1.25 -7.78
CA GLU A 344 1.98 0.05 -8.28
C GLU A 344 3.09 0.61 -7.38
N VAL A 345 2.94 0.54 -6.06
CA VAL A 345 3.95 1.00 -5.09
C VAL A 345 5.23 0.17 -5.22
N GLU A 346 5.14 -1.16 -5.29
CA GLU A 346 6.29 -2.05 -5.51
C GLU A 346 6.99 -1.81 -6.85
N ARG A 347 6.25 -1.47 -7.92
CA ARG A 347 6.84 -1.10 -9.21
C ARG A 347 7.45 0.31 -9.21
N GLN A 348 6.90 1.23 -8.42
CA GLN A 348 7.43 2.59 -8.27
C GLN A 348 8.73 2.60 -7.42
N TYR A 349 8.90 1.61 -6.54
CA TYR A 349 10.07 1.45 -5.66
C TYR A 349 10.67 0.04 -5.76
N PRO A 350 11.19 -0.38 -6.93
CA PRO A 350 11.60 -1.76 -7.20
C PRO A 350 12.85 -2.24 -6.42
N ALA A 351 13.50 -1.33 -5.69
CA ALA A 351 14.62 -1.64 -4.78
C ALA A 351 14.19 -1.75 -3.30
N ALA A 352 12.94 -1.37 -2.97
CA ALA A 352 12.43 -1.46 -1.61
C ALA A 352 12.01 -2.89 -1.26
N LYS A 353 12.28 -3.29 -0.02
CA LYS A 353 11.94 -4.63 0.50
C LYS A 353 10.47 -4.69 0.91
N PRO A 354 9.86 -5.89 1.00
CA PRO A 354 8.46 -6.02 1.42
C PRO A 354 8.17 -5.36 2.76
N LYS A 355 9.13 -5.43 3.70
CA LYS A 355 9.04 -4.77 5.01
C LYS A 355 8.98 -3.24 4.92
N GLU A 356 9.65 -2.63 3.93
CA GLU A 356 9.68 -1.17 3.72
C GLU A 356 8.39 -0.71 3.02
N ILE A 357 7.94 -1.47 2.01
CA ILE A 357 6.64 -1.29 1.34
C ILE A 357 5.47 -1.39 2.34
N ALA A 358 5.50 -2.38 3.24
CA ALA A 358 4.45 -2.58 4.24
C ALA A 358 4.35 -1.40 5.21
N THR A 359 5.48 -0.90 5.75
CA THR A 359 5.48 0.29 6.60
C THR A 359 5.01 1.54 5.87
N GLU A 360 5.44 1.71 4.61
CA GLU A 360 5.10 2.85 3.77
C GLU A 360 3.59 2.93 3.53
N ILE A 361 2.98 1.81 3.17
CA ILE A 361 1.53 1.72 2.96
C ILE A 361 0.77 1.81 4.29
N ARG A 362 1.30 1.26 5.41
CA ARG A 362 0.67 1.39 6.73
C ARG A 362 0.59 2.85 7.22
N GLN A 363 1.55 3.70 6.87
CA GLN A 363 1.58 5.11 7.34
C GLN A 363 0.43 5.98 6.81
N ILE A 364 -0.25 5.55 5.74
CA ILE A 364 -1.50 6.16 5.22
C ILE A 364 -2.59 6.24 6.31
N TRP A 365 -2.64 5.29 7.25
CA TRP A 365 -3.62 5.25 8.33
C TRP A 365 -3.05 5.56 9.72
N PHE A 366 -1.79 5.21 9.96
CA PHE A 366 -1.22 5.08 11.32
C PHE A 366 0.04 5.92 11.54
N SER A 367 0.11 7.11 10.95
CA SER A 367 1.20 8.09 11.18
C SER A 367 0.98 8.97 12.43
N ASP A 368 -0.26 9.13 12.89
CA ASP A 368 -0.64 9.93 14.06
C ASP A 368 -0.35 9.28 15.42
N GLU A 369 -0.09 7.97 15.44
CA GLU A 369 -0.20 7.16 16.66
C GLU A 369 1.13 6.54 17.09
N ASN A 370 1.15 5.99 18.32
CA ASN A 370 2.34 5.45 18.99
C ASN A 370 2.84 4.13 18.34
N TRP A 371 2.28 3.74 17.18
CA TRP A 371 2.67 2.59 16.37
C TRP A 371 4.12 2.64 15.89
N GLU A 372 4.73 3.82 15.81
CA GLU A 372 6.17 3.99 15.51
C GLU A 372 7.08 3.45 16.64
N MET A 373 6.53 3.17 17.83
CA MET A 373 7.22 2.43 18.91
C MET A 373 6.98 0.91 18.83
N LEU A 374 6.08 0.45 17.96
CA LEU A 374 5.59 -0.94 17.87
C LEU A 374 5.92 -1.59 16.51
N SER A 375 6.57 -0.89 15.60
CA SER A 375 7.12 -1.45 14.35
C SER A 375 8.51 -0.89 14.10
N ALA A 376 9.50 -1.75 13.84
CA ALA A 376 10.85 -1.35 13.43
C ALA A 376 10.93 -0.83 11.97
N GLY A 377 9.79 -0.61 11.33
CA GLY A 377 9.68 -0.16 9.95
C GLY A 377 10.05 1.30 9.75
N THR A 378 10.88 1.58 8.75
CA THR A 378 11.31 2.94 8.38
C THR A 378 10.53 3.55 7.22
N GLY A 379 9.66 2.77 6.55
CA GLY A 379 9.10 3.12 5.25
C GLY A 379 10.11 2.97 4.11
N VAL A 380 9.72 3.44 2.93
CA VAL A 380 10.54 3.45 1.72
C VAL A 380 11.48 4.66 1.74
N ALA A 381 12.68 4.52 1.16
CA ALA A 381 13.60 5.62 0.90
C ALA A 381 14.01 5.66 -0.58
N SER A 382 14.24 6.86 -1.11
CA SER A 382 14.72 7.11 -2.47
C SER A 382 15.77 8.22 -2.44
N GLY A 383 16.93 7.99 -3.08
CA GLY A 383 18.06 8.94 -3.01
C GLY A 383 18.61 9.19 -1.60
N GLY A 384 18.32 8.31 -0.63
CA GLY A 384 18.64 8.51 0.79
C GLY A 384 17.61 9.32 1.58
N VAL A 385 16.57 9.84 0.94
CA VAL A 385 15.48 10.60 1.56
C VAL A 385 14.27 9.68 1.79
N ALA A 386 13.60 9.81 2.94
CA ALA A 386 12.36 9.09 3.19
C ALA A 386 11.28 9.47 2.16
N VAL A 387 10.66 8.46 1.56
CA VAL A 387 9.49 8.64 0.70
C VAL A 387 8.26 8.91 1.57
N ASP A 388 7.24 9.48 0.95
CA ASP A 388 5.90 9.71 1.48
C ASP A 388 5.01 9.56 0.22
N ILE A 389 4.35 8.41 0.12
CA ILE A 389 3.55 7.99 -1.05
C ILE A 389 2.22 8.71 -1.16
N GLU A 390 1.75 9.25 -0.05
CA GLU A 390 0.48 9.91 0.12
C GLU A 390 0.48 11.37 -0.37
N SER A 391 1.62 12.09 -0.34
CA SER A 391 1.65 13.51 -0.71
C SER A 391 2.47 13.82 -1.98
N LYS A 392 1.99 14.77 -2.81
CA LYS A 392 2.69 15.27 -4.01
C LYS A 392 4.16 15.67 -3.75
N PRO A 393 5.03 15.63 -4.79
CA PRO A 393 4.77 15.26 -6.18
C PRO A 393 4.84 13.74 -6.46
N ASN A 394 4.55 12.90 -5.46
CA ASN A 394 4.66 11.44 -5.60
C ASN A 394 3.73 10.88 -6.71
N PRO A 395 4.23 10.02 -7.64
CA PRO A 395 3.40 9.37 -8.66
C PRO A 395 2.21 8.57 -8.09
N ILE A 396 2.33 8.01 -6.89
CA ILE A 396 1.23 7.29 -6.22
C ILE A 396 0.11 8.28 -5.84
N ALA A 397 0.43 9.35 -5.11
CA ALA A 397 -0.48 10.45 -4.77
C ALA A 397 -1.12 11.17 -5.98
N LEU A 398 -0.44 11.16 -7.13
CA LEU A 398 -0.97 11.70 -8.39
C LEU A 398 -1.94 10.74 -9.08
N LYS A 399 -1.80 9.43 -8.86
CA LYS A 399 -2.58 8.37 -9.54
C LYS A 399 -3.80 7.92 -8.73
N PHE A 400 -3.68 7.85 -7.41
CA PHE A 400 -4.71 7.33 -6.50
C PHE A 400 -5.33 8.42 -5.65
N ASP A 401 -6.59 8.22 -5.30
CA ASP A 401 -7.33 9.14 -4.44
C ASP A 401 -7.02 8.81 -2.99
N MET A 402 -5.90 9.28 -2.45
CA MET A 402 -5.41 8.83 -1.12
C MET A 402 -6.44 9.06 0.01
N ALA A 403 -7.32 10.06 -0.10
CA ALA A 403 -8.44 10.27 0.82
C ALA A 403 -9.49 9.14 0.81
N ASP A 404 -9.57 8.35 -0.27
CA ASP A 404 -10.34 7.09 -0.34
C ASP A 404 -9.71 5.96 0.49
N LEU A 405 -8.46 6.15 0.93
CA LEU A 405 -7.71 5.31 1.86
C LEU A 405 -7.52 5.99 3.23
N SER A 406 -8.18 7.10 3.58
CA SER A 406 -8.04 7.70 4.92
C SER A 406 -8.69 6.85 6.02
N PRO A 407 -8.31 7.02 7.30
CA PRO A 407 -9.04 6.43 8.43
C PRO A 407 -10.53 6.84 8.49
N GLY A 408 -10.86 8.06 8.05
CA GLY A 408 -12.24 8.55 7.96
C GLY A 408 -13.01 8.07 6.73
N ALA A 409 -12.34 7.45 5.75
CA ALA A 409 -12.94 7.00 4.49
C ALA A 409 -14.15 6.10 4.74
N LYS A 410 -15.22 6.35 3.98
CA LYS A 410 -16.49 5.63 4.16
C LYS A 410 -16.49 4.31 3.42
N ASP A 411 -16.93 3.28 4.14
CA ASP A 411 -17.25 1.98 3.56
C ASP A 411 -18.38 2.11 2.53
N LEU A 412 -18.16 1.58 1.32
CA LEU A 412 -19.07 1.74 0.18
C LEU A 412 -20.36 0.91 0.33
N ALA A 413 -20.34 -0.17 1.11
CA ALA A 413 -21.49 -1.05 1.30
C ALA A 413 -22.42 -0.60 2.44
N SER A 414 -21.88 0.04 3.48
CA SER A 414 -22.61 0.42 4.71
C SER A 414 -22.64 1.91 5.01
N GLY A 415 -21.84 2.74 4.32
CA GLY A 415 -21.76 4.19 4.52
C GLY A 415 -21.10 4.65 5.83
N LYS A 416 -20.57 3.72 6.62
CA LYS A 416 -19.90 3.98 7.91
C LYS A 416 -18.44 4.42 7.72
N LYS A 417 -17.85 5.06 8.74
CA LYS A 417 -16.39 5.28 8.83
C LYS A 417 -15.65 3.92 8.84
N ASN A 418 -14.34 3.93 8.54
CA ASN A 418 -13.49 2.76 8.32
C ASN A 418 -13.91 1.93 7.11
N LYS A 419 -13.32 2.25 5.94
CA LYS A 419 -13.57 1.56 4.66
C LYS A 419 -13.15 0.09 4.71
N ARG A 420 -14.05 -0.81 4.32
CA ARG A 420 -13.79 -2.26 4.33
C ARG A 420 -13.73 -2.82 2.92
N LEU A 421 -12.96 -3.87 2.75
CA LEU A 421 -12.88 -4.61 1.49
C LEU A 421 -13.53 -5.99 1.68
N ALA A 422 -14.56 -6.26 0.88
CA ALA A 422 -15.20 -7.55 0.86
C ALA A 422 -14.25 -8.58 0.23
N THR A 423 -14.04 -9.69 0.93
CA THR A 423 -13.23 -10.83 0.45
C THR A 423 -14.04 -12.11 0.56
N ALA A 424 -13.62 -13.16 -0.14
CA ALA A 424 -14.24 -14.49 -0.06
C ALA A 424 -14.11 -15.14 1.35
N MET A 425 -13.32 -14.52 2.24
CA MET A 425 -13.05 -14.93 3.62
C MET A 425 -13.76 -14.06 4.68
N GLY A 426 -14.49 -13.02 4.25
CA GLY A 426 -15.15 -12.03 5.10
C GLY A 426 -14.79 -10.59 4.70
N SER A 427 -15.40 -9.59 5.35
CA SER A 427 -15.11 -8.17 5.09
C SER A 427 -14.06 -7.66 6.07
N VAL A 428 -12.92 -7.20 5.57
CA VAL A 428 -11.77 -6.76 6.39
C VAL A 428 -11.61 -5.26 6.41
N ASP A 429 -11.12 -4.72 7.53
CA ASP A 429 -10.44 -3.43 7.53
C ASP A 429 -9.02 -3.62 6.97
N ILE A 430 -8.70 -2.95 5.87
CA ILE A 430 -7.43 -3.17 5.16
C ILE A 430 -6.23 -2.52 5.86
N SER A 431 -6.48 -1.54 6.74
CA SER A 431 -5.43 -0.91 7.55
C SER A 431 -4.86 -1.91 8.56
N HIS A 432 -5.72 -2.69 9.21
CA HIS A 432 -5.35 -3.78 10.13
C HIS A 432 -4.60 -4.93 9.44
N VAL A 433 -4.98 -5.28 8.21
CA VAL A 433 -4.20 -6.25 7.40
C VAL A 433 -2.77 -5.76 7.19
N LEU A 434 -2.57 -4.47 6.91
CA LEU A 434 -1.25 -3.88 6.71
C LEU A 434 -0.48 -3.65 8.01
N ALA A 435 -1.15 -3.37 9.14
CA ALA A 435 -0.54 -3.37 10.46
C ALA A 435 0.02 -4.76 10.83
N GLY A 436 -0.76 -5.81 10.57
CA GLY A 436 -0.32 -7.20 10.72
C GLY A 436 0.86 -7.54 9.82
N ILE A 437 0.80 -7.23 8.51
CA ILE A 437 1.92 -7.53 7.60
C ILE A 437 3.19 -6.73 7.98
N ASP A 438 3.09 -5.42 8.23
CA ASP A 438 4.25 -4.59 8.59
C ASP A 438 4.96 -5.11 9.84
N THR A 439 4.20 -5.38 10.91
CA THR A 439 4.79 -5.86 12.17
C THR A 439 5.27 -7.30 12.08
N ARG A 440 4.68 -8.14 11.23
CA ARG A 440 5.20 -9.49 10.94
C ARG A 440 6.52 -9.51 10.17
N LEU A 441 6.85 -8.43 9.46
CA LEU A 441 8.09 -8.27 8.68
C LEU A 441 9.17 -7.44 9.39
N ASN A 442 8.79 -6.46 10.21
CA ASN A 442 9.72 -5.57 10.91
C ASN A 442 9.89 -5.90 12.41
N GLY A 443 8.87 -6.45 13.09
CA GLY A 443 8.90 -6.73 14.53
C GLY A 443 9.00 -5.48 15.41
N PHE A 444 9.37 -5.68 16.67
CA PHE A 444 9.60 -4.59 17.64
C PHE A 444 10.97 -3.93 17.36
N PRO A 445 11.11 -2.58 17.42
CA PRO A 445 12.42 -1.93 17.27
C PRO A 445 13.43 -2.45 18.31
N SER A 446 14.63 -2.85 17.93
CA SER A 446 15.60 -3.41 18.90
C SER A 446 16.21 -2.36 19.84
N THR A 447 16.24 -1.11 19.40
CA THR A 447 16.72 0.06 20.15
C THR A 447 15.63 1.12 20.23
N SER A 448 15.59 1.87 21.34
CA SER A 448 14.76 3.08 21.43
C SER A 448 15.12 4.02 20.27
N PRO A 449 14.16 4.51 19.48
CA PRO A 449 14.45 5.38 18.33
C PRO A 449 14.64 6.83 18.82
N GLU A 450 15.65 7.05 19.68
CA GLU A 450 15.81 8.27 20.48
C GLU A 450 15.95 9.51 19.61
N ALA A 451 16.85 9.51 18.63
CA ALA A 451 17.02 10.61 17.68
C ALA A 451 15.75 10.93 16.87
N TYR A 452 14.85 9.96 16.67
CA TYR A 452 13.58 10.13 15.95
C TYR A 452 12.46 10.66 16.86
N LEU A 453 12.50 10.34 18.16
CA LEU A 453 11.56 10.82 19.16
C LEU A 453 11.94 12.23 19.65
N GLU A 454 13.23 12.50 19.81
CA GLU A 454 13.77 13.82 20.14
C GLU A 454 13.56 14.82 18.98
N GLN A 455 13.69 14.38 17.71
CA GLN A 455 13.29 15.13 16.51
C GLN A 455 11.77 15.40 16.38
N ARG A 456 10.95 15.00 17.34
CA ARG A 456 9.50 15.24 17.35
C ARG A 456 9.06 16.17 18.49
N GLY A 457 10.00 16.84 19.15
CA GLY A 457 9.72 17.69 20.31
C GLY A 457 9.13 16.93 21.49
N HIS A 458 9.23 15.60 21.51
CA HIS A 458 8.88 14.80 22.68
C HIS A 458 10.05 14.84 23.66
N ASP A 459 9.75 15.12 24.92
CA ASP A 459 10.66 14.89 26.04
C ASP A 459 11.21 13.45 25.93
N GLY A 460 12.53 13.37 25.68
CA GLY A 460 13.23 12.13 25.37
C GLY A 460 13.11 11.10 26.48
N ASP A 461 13.00 11.52 27.74
CA ASP A 461 12.89 10.60 28.88
C ASP A 461 11.47 10.07 29.03
N ASN A 462 10.45 10.91 28.77
CA ASN A 462 9.07 10.44 28.61
C ASN A 462 8.91 9.53 27.39
N ALA A 463 9.67 9.74 26.32
CA ALA A 463 9.64 8.91 25.11
C ALA A 463 10.34 7.54 25.32
N ARG A 464 11.54 7.54 25.93
CA ARG A 464 12.25 6.35 26.43
C ARG A 464 11.37 5.53 27.37
N LEU A 465 10.66 6.18 28.30
CA LEU A 465 9.75 5.53 29.23
C LEU A 465 8.58 4.85 28.51
N LYS A 466 7.89 5.53 27.58
CA LYS A 466 6.82 4.95 26.75
C LYS A 466 7.31 3.71 25.97
N TYR A 467 8.45 3.85 25.30
CA TYR A 467 9.08 2.76 24.55
C TYR A 467 9.42 1.57 25.46
N GLY A 468 10.07 1.80 26.61
CA GLY A 468 10.47 0.76 27.56
C GLY A 468 9.29 0.00 28.17
N ILE A 469 8.16 0.68 28.43
CA ILE A 469 6.91 0.03 28.88
C ILE A 469 6.37 -0.89 27.78
N LEU A 470 6.30 -0.42 26.54
CA LEU A 470 5.80 -1.21 25.42
C LEU A 470 6.74 -2.39 25.11
N GLN A 471 8.06 -2.20 25.20
CA GLN A 471 9.05 -3.27 25.05
C GLN A 471 8.90 -4.32 26.14
N THR A 472 8.73 -3.89 27.40
CA THR A 472 8.55 -4.80 28.55
C THR A 472 7.24 -5.57 28.46
N ALA A 473 6.11 -4.89 28.18
CA ALA A 473 4.80 -5.51 28.07
C ALA A 473 4.70 -6.47 26.87
N SER A 474 5.31 -6.09 25.74
CA SER A 474 5.37 -6.94 24.54
C SER A 474 6.42 -8.06 24.64
N GLY A 475 7.29 -8.05 25.66
CA GLY A 475 8.42 -8.99 25.76
C GLY A 475 9.44 -8.84 24.62
N GLY A 476 9.49 -7.68 23.97
CA GLY A 476 10.28 -7.43 22.75
C GLY A 476 9.63 -7.94 21.46
N ASP A 477 8.35 -8.32 21.47
CA ASP A 477 7.62 -8.79 20.28
C ASP A 477 6.27 -8.07 20.12
N SER A 478 6.21 -7.09 19.21
CA SER A 478 5.01 -6.30 18.93
C SER A 478 3.96 -7.02 18.07
N ARG A 479 4.25 -8.18 17.46
CA ARG A 479 3.39 -8.77 16.41
C ARG A 479 1.95 -9.00 16.88
N ASP A 480 1.77 -9.41 18.12
CA ASP A 480 0.45 -9.60 18.75
C ASP A 480 -0.20 -8.27 19.16
N PHE A 481 0.64 -7.33 19.62
CA PHE A 481 0.25 -6.03 20.16
C PHE A 481 -0.16 -5.03 19.07
N ALA A 482 0.32 -5.23 17.84
CA ALA A 482 -0.03 -4.49 16.63
C ALA A 482 -1.05 -5.19 15.74
N THR A 483 -1.74 -6.18 16.33
CA THR A 483 -2.90 -6.85 15.78
C THR A 483 -3.89 -7.13 16.94
N TRP A 484 -4.54 -8.29 16.90
CA TRP A 484 -5.67 -8.71 17.74
C TRP A 484 -5.50 -8.50 19.25
N SER A 485 -4.27 -8.56 19.81
CA SER A 485 -4.05 -8.38 21.25
C SER A 485 -4.00 -6.91 21.67
N GLY A 486 -3.67 -6.01 20.75
CA GLY A 486 -3.79 -4.57 20.92
C GLY A 486 -5.26 -4.17 21.02
N ASP A 487 -6.04 -4.53 20.00
CA ASP A 487 -7.48 -4.25 19.89
C ASP A 487 -8.28 -4.80 21.09
N ILE A 488 -8.12 -6.09 21.41
CA ILE A 488 -8.79 -6.71 22.57
C ILE A 488 -8.31 -6.08 23.89
N GLY A 489 -7.02 -5.73 23.99
CA GLY A 489 -6.45 -5.04 25.15
C GLY A 489 -7.02 -3.64 25.36
N GLN A 490 -7.13 -2.85 24.30
CA GLN A 490 -7.78 -1.52 24.32
C GLN A 490 -9.26 -1.62 24.68
N ALA A 491 -10.00 -2.54 24.04
CA ALA A 491 -11.43 -2.77 24.32
C ALA A 491 -11.67 -3.07 25.81
N TYR A 492 -10.88 -3.97 26.39
CA TYR A 492 -11.03 -4.34 27.80
C TYR A 492 -10.57 -3.24 28.77
N ALA A 493 -9.50 -2.51 28.43
CA ALA A 493 -9.01 -1.41 29.25
C ALA A 493 -9.95 -0.17 29.22
N ASP A 494 -10.45 0.24 28.05
CA ASP A 494 -11.45 1.33 27.93
C ASP A 494 -12.72 0.99 28.72
N PHE A 495 -13.18 -0.26 28.63
CA PHE A 495 -14.28 -0.79 29.43
C PHE A 495 -14.01 -0.66 30.95
N LEU A 496 -12.86 -1.13 31.44
CA LEU A 496 -12.53 -1.04 32.86
C LEU A 496 -12.35 0.40 33.34
N VAL A 497 -11.76 1.30 32.54
CA VAL A 497 -11.64 2.73 32.87
C VAL A 497 -13.02 3.38 32.94
N SER A 498 -13.86 3.21 31.92
CA SER A 498 -15.22 3.73 31.90
C SER A 498 -16.02 3.25 33.14
N ARG A 499 -15.97 1.94 33.41
CA ARG A 499 -16.70 1.30 34.52
C ARG A 499 -16.19 1.70 35.91
N TYR A 500 -14.89 1.58 36.17
CA TYR A 500 -14.33 1.66 37.51
C TYR A 500 -13.65 2.99 37.83
N VAL A 501 -13.15 3.71 36.83
CA VAL A 501 -12.53 5.03 37.01
C VAL A 501 -13.56 6.13 36.80
N LYS A 502 -14.17 6.20 35.61
CA LYS A 502 -15.14 7.26 35.23
C LYS A 502 -16.55 7.08 35.84
N LYS A 503 -16.86 5.88 36.36
CA LYS A 503 -18.17 5.48 36.93
C LYS A 503 -19.33 5.51 35.91
N GLU A 504 -19.00 5.33 34.64
CA GLU A 504 -19.92 5.30 33.50
C GLU A 504 -20.54 3.90 33.29
N LYS A 505 -21.48 3.80 32.35
CA LYS A 505 -22.27 2.59 32.05
C LYS A 505 -21.88 1.90 30.72
N MET A 506 -20.71 2.19 30.16
CA MET A 506 -20.20 1.48 28.96
C MET A 506 -20.12 -0.03 29.25
N THR A 507 -20.55 -0.86 28.30
CA THR A 507 -20.44 -2.34 28.40
C THR A 507 -19.20 -2.84 27.66
N LEU A 508 -18.73 -4.06 27.96
CA LEU A 508 -17.61 -4.65 27.22
C LEU A 508 -17.94 -4.82 25.72
N ALA A 509 -19.20 -5.15 25.40
CA ALA A 509 -19.68 -5.22 24.01
C ALA A 509 -19.62 -3.85 23.31
N THR A 510 -19.94 -2.76 24.02
CA THR A 510 -19.80 -1.38 23.51
C THR A 510 -18.34 -1.02 23.23
N ALA A 511 -17.42 -1.36 24.14
CA ALA A 511 -16.00 -1.10 23.95
C ALA A 511 -15.40 -1.93 22.81
N ALA A 512 -15.74 -3.22 22.73
CA ALA A 512 -15.34 -4.10 21.63
C ALA A 512 -15.89 -3.62 20.27
N ALA A 513 -17.10 -3.06 20.21
CA ALA A 513 -17.64 -2.48 18.98
C ALA A 513 -16.91 -1.20 18.50
N ALA A 514 -16.07 -0.59 19.35
CA ALA A 514 -15.28 0.60 19.05
C ALA A 514 -13.76 0.35 18.94
N ARG A 515 -13.29 -0.87 19.30
CA ARG A 515 -11.86 -1.22 19.45
C ARG A 515 -11.46 -2.62 18.97
N ALA A 516 -12.40 -3.50 18.70
CA ALA A 516 -12.18 -4.93 18.43
C ALA A 516 -13.38 -5.53 17.64
N ASP A 517 -13.85 -4.78 16.65
CA ASP A 517 -14.99 -5.18 15.82
C ASP A 517 -14.60 -6.32 14.86
N GLU A 518 -15.59 -6.97 14.25
CA GLU A 518 -15.37 -8.14 13.39
C GLU A 518 -14.49 -7.84 12.16
N GLY A 519 -14.56 -6.64 11.58
CA GLY A 519 -13.74 -6.26 10.42
C GLY A 519 -12.27 -5.97 10.76
N ALA A 520 -12.02 -5.32 11.90
CA ALA A 520 -10.68 -5.08 12.44
C ALA A 520 -10.02 -6.41 12.84
N ILE A 521 -10.69 -7.21 13.68
CA ILE A 521 -10.18 -8.51 14.15
C ILE A 521 -9.95 -9.52 13.01
N LEU A 522 -10.74 -9.47 11.93
CA LEU A 522 -10.49 -10.30 10.75
C LEU A 522 -9.31 -9.75 9.93
N GLY A 523 -9.17 -8.43 9.82
CA GLY A 523 -8.02 -7.77 9.18
C GLY A 523 -6.70 -8.10 9.89
N ASP A 524 -6.67 -7.95 11.21
CA ASP A 524 -5.59 -8.34 12.11
C ASP A 524 -5.17 -9.79 11.89
N LEU A 525 -6.14 -10.71 11.96
CA LEU A 525 -5.92 -12.13 11.78
C LEU A 525 -5.30 -12.43 10.41
N HIS A 526 -5.87 -11.85 9.35
CA HIS A 526 -5.38 -12.00 7.98
C HIS A 526 -3.96 -11.46 7.81
N GLY A 527 -3.65 -10.28 8.34
CA GLY A 527 -2.30 -9.70 8.30
C GLY A 527 -1.28 -10.53 9.09
N TYR A 528 -1.67 -11.02 10.27
CA TYR A 528 -0.84 -11.86 11.15
C TYR A 528 -0.47 -13.21 10.53
N ILE A 529 -1.32 -13.77 9.65
CA ILE A 529 -1.09 -15.06 8.96
C ILE A 529 -0.59 -14.94 7.52
N ALA A 530 -0.69 -13.78 6.85
CA ALA A 530 -0.45 -13.64 5.41
C ALA A 530 0.90 -14.22 4.95
N VAL A 531 1.97 -13.93 5.69
CA VAL A 531 3.33 -14.42 5.42
C VAL A 531 3.43 -15.96 5.60
N GLU A 532 2.73 -16.53 6.58
CA GLU A 532 2.71 -17.98 6.81
C GLU A 532 1.88 -18.72 5.76
N VAL A 533 0.81 -18.08 5.26
CA VAL A 533 0.00 -18.61 4.15
C VAL A 533 0.84 -18.68 2.90
N TRP A 534 1.46 -17.57 2.48
CA TRP A 534 2.42 -17.51 1.36
C TRP A 534 3.57 -18.52 1.52
N ASP A 535 4.15 -18.64 2.72
CA ASP A 535 5.22 -19.62 2.98
C ASP A 535 4.74 -21.09 2.88
N SER A 536 3.44 -21.36 3.03
CA SER A 536 2.90 -22.72 2.87
C SER A 536 2.58 -23.11 1.42
N ILE A 537 2.47 -22.14 0.50
CA ILE A 537 2.10 -22.43 -0.89
C ILE A 537 3.34 -22.96 -1.63
N PRO A 538 3.24 -24.09 -2.35
CA PRO A 538 4.30 -24.56 -3.23
C PRO A 538 4.65 -23.53 -4.31
N GLU A 539 5.94 -23.43 -4.67
CA GLU A 539 6.42 -22.50 -5.70
C GLU A 539 5.68 -22.67 -7.05
N THR A 540 5.31 -23.90 -7.40
CA THR A 540 4.50 -24.24 -8.58
C THR A 540 3.03 -23.84 -8.47
N GLU A 541 2.49 -23.78 -7.25
CA GLU A 541 1.11 -23.34 -6.97
C GLU A 541 1.02 -21.80 -6.89
N SER A 542 2.09 -21.07 -6.53
CA SER A 542 2.11 -19.59 -6.46
C SER A 542 2.16 -18.93 -7.87
N PRO A 543 1.41 -17.83 -8.14
CA PRO A 543 1.40 -17.16 -9.44
C PRO A 543 2.71 -16.47 -9.82
N THR A 544 3.56 -16.17 -8.84
CA THR A 544 4.84 -15.45 -9.02
C THR A 544 6.07 -16.30 -8.72
N GLY A 545 5.90 -17.61 -8.47
CA GLY A 545 6.99 -18.45 -7.99
C GLY A 545 7.48 -18.04 -6.60
N ARG A 546 6.56 -17.58 -5.72
CA ARG A 546 6.87 -17.03 -4.40
C ARG A 546 7.90 -15.88 -4.43
N GLU A 547 7.76 -14.94 -5.37
CA GLU A 547 8.53 -13.69 -5.29
C GLU A 547 8.12 -12.94 -4.01
N ASP A 548 9.10 -12.65 -3.15
CA ASP A 548 8.92 -12.07 -1.82
C ASP A 548 8.45 -10.60 -1.92
N LYS A 549 7.13 -10.38 -1.78
CA LYS A 549 6.42 -9.13 -2.04
C LYS A 549 5.11 -9.05 -1.23
N VAL A 550 4.74 -7.85 -0.80
CA VAL A 550 3.50 -7.59 -0.05
C VAL A 550 2.28 -7.87 -0.92
N SER A 551 2.33 -7.49 -2.20
CA SER A 551 1.30 -7.82 -3.18
C SER A 551 1.08 -9.33 -3.32
N ASN A 552 2.15 -10.12 -3.19
CA ASN A 552 2.09 -11.56 -3.30
C ASN A 552 1.61 -12.23 -2.03
N TYR A 553 1.96 -11.74 -0.83
CA TYR A 553 1.32 -12.24 0.41
C TYR A 553 -0.20 -12.03 0.35
N LEU A 554 -0.64 -10.85 -0.12
CA LEU A 554 -2.06 -10.52 -0.27
C LEU A 554 -2.73 -11.35 -1.39
N ARG A 555 -2.08 -11.53 -2.54
CA ARG A 555 -2.57 -12.36 -3.66
C ARG A 555 -2.72 -13.83 -3.28
N ASP A 556 -1.72 -14.38 -2.61
CA ASP A 556 -1.67 -15.79 -2.25
C ASP A 556 -2.60 -16.11 -1.06
N LEU A 557 -2.86 -15.11 -0.18
CA LEU A 557 -3.91 -15.16 0.85
C LEU A 557 -5.33 -14.99 0.26
N TYR A 558 -5.54 -14.03 -0.64
CA TYR A 558 -6.89 -13.61 -1.02
C TYR A 558 -7.39 -14.13 -2.36
N LEU A 559 -6.55 -14.27 -3.40
CA LEU A 559 -6.99 -14.52 -4.78
C LEU A 559 -6.80 -15.98 -5.22
N LEU A 560 -5.83 -16.69 -4.64
CA LEU A 560 -5.78 -18.14 -4.78
C LEU A 560 -6.96 -18.79 -4.03
N GLY A 561 -7.50 -19.86 -4.62
CA GLY A 561 -8.27 -20.85 -3.88
C GLY A 561 -7.36 -22.04 -3.60
N VAL A 562 -7.22 -22.41 -2.34
CA VAL A 562 -6.60 -23.66 -1.92
C VAL A 562 -7.41 -24.80 -2.53
N ASP A 563 -6.75 -25.90 -2.87
CA ASP A 563 -7.42 -27.08 -3.40
C ASP A 563 -8.49 -27.57 -2.41
N LYS A 564 -9.75 -27.56 -2.85
CA LYS A 564 -10.93 -28.01 -2.09
C LYS A 564 -10.84 -29.49 -1.66
N SER A 565 -9.92 -30.27 -2.22
CA SER A 565 -9.55 -31.61 -1.75
C SER A 565 -8.70 -31.58 -0.47
N LYS A 566 -7.82 -30.57 -0.30
CA LYS A 566 -6.97 -30.31 0.88
C LYS A 566 -7.79 -29.76 2.07
N LYS A 567 -8.80 -30.51 2.54
CA LYS A 567 -9.53 -30.20 3.79
C LYS A 567 -8.54 -30.02 4.96
N GLY A 568 -8.44 -28.82 5.54
CA GLY A 568 -7.68 -28.60 6.79
C GLY A 568 -6.95 -27.27 6.96
N ALA A 569 -7.03 -26.34 6.02
CA ALA A 569 -6.52 -24.98 6.19
C ALA A 569 -7.52 -24.10 6.98
N SER A 570 -7.51 -24.21 8.31
CA SER A 570 -8.12 -23.18 9.19
C SER A 570 -7.15 -22.05 9.45
N TYR A 571 -7.66 -20.84 9.75
CA TYR A 571 -6.78 -19.75 10.20
C TYR A 571 -5.99 -20.16 11.45
N GLN A 572 -6.61 -20.95 12.33
CA GLN A 572 -5.98 -21.50 13.54
C GLN A 572 -4.60 -22.13 13.27
N ARG A 573 -4.44 -22.96 12.23
CA ARG A 573 -3.16 -23.62 11.93
C ARG A 573 -2.05 -22.63 11.57
N PHE A 574 -2.39 -21.56 10.87
CA PHE A 574 -1.44 -20.51 10.50
C PHE A 574 -1.15 -19.56 11.66
N PHE A 575 -2.16 -19.30 12.50
CA PHE A 575 -2.03 -18.56 13.75
C PHE A 575 -1.11 -19.29 14.75
N GLU A 576 -1.26 -20.61 14.89
CA GLU A 576 -0.38 -21.48 15.69
C GLU A 576 1.09 -21.41 15.22
N LYS A 577 1.31 -21.48 13.89
CA LYS A 577 2.65 -21.32 13.29
C LYS A 577 3.22 -19.91 13.53
N ALA A 578 2.41 -18.87 13.33
CA ALA A 578 2.80 -17.47 13.49
C ALA A 578 3.16 -17.10 14.95
N ALA A 579 2.35 -17.56 15.91
CA ALA A 579 2.53 -17.31 17.33
C ALA A 579 3.56 -18.24 17.99
N GLY A 580 3.90 -19.37 17.35
CA GLY A 580 4.72 -20.42 17.95
C GLY A 580 4.04 -21.08 19.15
N ARG A 581 2.74 -21.41 19.02
CA ARG A 581 1.89 -21.94 20.11
C ARG A 581 0.99 -23.05 19.60
N SER A 582 0.72 -24.06 20.44
CA SER A 582 -0.27 -25.11 20.16
C SER A 582 -1.71 -24.63 20.41
N SER A 583 -2.68 -25.34 19.83
CA SER A 583 -4.13 -25.09 20.00
C SER A 583 -4.54 -24.95 21.47
N SER A 584 -3.95 -25.78 22.34
CA SER A 584 -4.20 -25.80 23.79
C SER A 584 -3.66 -24.58 24.53
N GLU A 585 -2.65 -23.90 24.00
CA GLU A 585 -2.04 -22.72 24.63
C GLU A 585 -2.73 -21.42 24.19
N LEU A 586 -3.35 -21.40 23.00
CA LEU A 586 -3.89 -20.17 22.38
C LEU A 586 -4.79 -19.37 23.33
N LYS A 587 -5.66 -20.01 24.12
CA LYS A 587 -6.56 -19.27 25.03
C LYS A 587 -5.82 -18.52 26.13
N ASN A 588 -4.82 -19.15 26.76
CA ASN A 588 -4.03 -18.49 27.80
C ASN A 588 -3.09 -17.44 27.19
N PHE A 589 -2.42 -17.78 26.08
CA PHE A 589 -1.58 -16.85 25.32
C PHE A 589 -2.36 -15.58 24.92
N THR A 590 -3.50 -15.72 24.25
CA THR A 590 -4.31 -14.59 23.81
C THR A 590 -4.78 -13.73 25.00
N ARG A 591 -5.19 -14.35 26.12
CA ARG A 591 -5.56 -13.64 27.36
C ARG A 591 -4.37 -12.87 27.93
N GLU A 592 -3.22 -13.50 28.08
CA GLU A 592 -2.01 -12.93 28.67
C GLU A 592 -1.48 -11.74 27.85
N ARG A 593 -1.43 -11.86 26.53
CA ARG A 593 -0.99 -10.78 25.63
C ARG A 593 -1.97 -9.62 25.63
N SER A 594 -3.28 -9.88 25.62
CA SER A 594 -4.31 -8.84 25.76
C SER A 594 -4.24 -8.12 27.12
N LEU A 595 -4.01 -8.83 28.23
CA LEU A 595 -3.81 -8.23 29.55
C LEU A 595 -2.51 -7.43 29.64
N ALA A 596 -1.44 -7.87 28.96
CA ALA A 596 -0.17 -7.17 28.92
C ALA A 596 -0.28 -5.83 28.16
N PHE A 597 -1.06 -5.75 27.08
CA PHE A 597 -1.39 -4.47 26.41
C PHE A 597 -2.39 -3.62 27.23
N ALA A 598 -3.39 -4.26 27.86
CA ALA A 598 -4.43 -3.56 28.62
C ALA A 598 -3.88 -2.75 29.82
N ARG A 599 -2.80 -3.21 30.48
CA ARG A 599 -2.14 -2.51 31.60
C ARG A 599 -1.70 -1.07 31.26
N PRO A 600 -0.77 -0.83 30.31
CA PRO A 600 -0.36 0.52 29.96
C PRO A 600 -1.48 1.34 29.31
N TRP A 601 -2.43 0.71 28.59
CA TRP A 601 -3.57 1.44 28.03
C TRP A 601 -4.53 1.94 29.11
N PHE A 602 -4.88 1.11 30.10
CA PHE A 602 -5.66 1.53 31.27
C PHE A 602 -4.95 2.66 32.01
N ALA A 603 -3.62 2.54 32.22
CA ALA A 603 -2.85 3.59 32.88
C ALA A 603 -2.91 4.92 32.12
N LYS A 604 -2.72 4.91 30.79
CA LYS A 604 -2.88 6.09 29.92
C LYS A 604 -4.28 6.72 30.03
N GLN A 605 -5.33 5.91 29.93
CA GLN A 605 -6.71 6.38 29.91
C GLN A 605 -7.21 6.88 31.29
N ALA A 606 -6.82 6.19 32.36
CA ALA A 606 -7.12 6.62 33.73
C ALA A 606 -6.34 7.89 34.12
N PHE A 607 -5.08 8.03 33.65
CA PHE A 607 -4.30 9.26 33.83
C PHE A 607 -4.94 10.44 33.11
N ALA A 608 -5.30 10.29 31.83
CA ALA A 608 -5.92 11.34 31.02
C ALA A 608 -7.22 11.87 31.66
N HIS A 609 -8.10 10.96 32.11
CA HIS A 609 -9.34 11.34 32.79
C HIS A 609 -9.12 12.09 34.13
N ARG A 610 -8.04 11.78 34.85
CA ARG A 610 -7.75 12.35 36.19
C ARG A 610 -6.91 13.62 36.16
N GLY A 611 -6.29 13.95 35.02
CA GLY A 611 -5.54 15.19 34.83
C GLY A 611 -4.34 15.36 35.77
N TYR A 612 -3.64 14.27 36.14
CA TYR A 612 -2.55 14.28 37.13
C TYR A 612 -1.26 14.95 36.64
N LEU A 613 -1.29 16.28 36.48
CA LEU A 613 -0.08 17.11 36.43
C LEU A 613 0.38 17.37 37.88
N SER A 614 1.41 16.62 38.29
CA SER A 614 2.09 16.69 39.60
C SER A 614 1.17 16.74 40.83
N SER A 615 0.71 15.57 41.29
CA SER A 615 0.35 15.42 42.71
C SER A 615 1.62 15.49 43.56
N GLU A 616 1.58 16.26 44.65
CA GLU A 616 2.74 16.44 45.53
C GLU A 616 3.31 15.08 45.99
N GLY A 617 4.62 14.89 45.78
CA GLY A 617 5.35 13.69 46.18
C GLY A 617 5.39 12.52 45.18
N TRP A 618 4.73 12.58 44.02
CA TRP A 618 4.73 11.47 43.05
C TRP A 618 5.40 11.84 41.71
N THR A 619 6.34 11.00 41.25
CA THR A 619 6.94 11.11 39.90
C THR A 619 6.02 10.50 38.84
N ALA A 620 6.18 10.90 37.57
CA ALA A 620 5.39 10.34 36.45
C ALA A 620 5.51 8.81 36.35
N ASN A 621 6.72 8.26 36.53
CA ASN A 621 6.95 6.81 36.57
C ASN A 621 6.27 6.15 37.79
N GLY A 622 6.23 6.84 38.94
CA GLY A 622 5.46 6.41 40.11
C GLY A 622 3.96 6.36 39.83
N ILE A 623 3.37 7.41 39.25
CA ILE A 623 1.94 7.48 38.89
C ILE A 623 1.58 6.35 37.93
N LEU A 624 2.36 6.17 36.86
CA LEU A 624 2.25 5.07 35.91
C LEU A 624 2.27 3.70 36.60
N THR A 625 3.31 3.42 37.39
CA THR A 625 3.51 2.13 38.06
C THR A 625 2.32 1.78 38.96
N ASN A 626 1.82 2.76 39.71
CA ASN A 626 0.66 2.55 40.58
C ASN A 626 -0.66 2.43 39.80
N THR A 627 -0.81 3.07 38.64
CA THR A 627 -2.02 2.94 37.82
C THR A 627 -2.04 1.62 37.02
N MET A 628 -0.88 1.04 36.69
CA MET A 628 -0.81 -0.35 36.20
C MET A 628 -1.15 -1.36 37.31
N LYS A 629 -0.70 -1.12 38.55
CA LYS A 629 -1.10 -1.91 39.72
C LYS A 629 -2.59 -1.74 40.06
N GLU A 630 -3.16 -0.57 39.79
CA GLU A 630 -4.60 -0.33 39.86
C GLU A 630 -5.33 -1.20 38.84
N PHE A 631 -4.89 -1.26 37.57
CA PHE A 631 -5.45 -2.19 36.58
C PHE A 631 -5.49 -3.63 37.09
N ASP A 632 -4.37 -4.15 37.60
CA ASP A 632 -4.31 -5.53 38.10
C ASP A 632 -5.30 -5.76 39.26
N THR A 633 -5.45 -4.78 40.14
CA THR A 633 -6.40 -4.81 41.26
C THR A 633 -7.86 -4.73 40.78
N THR A 634 -8.15 -3.84 39.83
CA THR A 634 -9.48 -3.66 39.21
C THR A 634 -9.89 -4.88 38.39
N HIS A 635 -8.97 -5.45 37.61
CA HIS A 635 -9.18 -6.69 36.87
C HIS A 635 -9.47 -7.86 37.82
N ALA A 636 -8.65 -8.06 38.86
CA ALA A 636 -8.86 -9.11 39.85
C ALA A 636 -10.18 -8.96 40.64
N ALA A 637 -10.65 -7.74 40.85
CA ALA A 637 -11.99 -7.48 41.40
C ALA A 637 -13.10 -7.79 40.38
N HIS A 638 -12.94 -7.37 39.13
CA HIS A 638 -13.92 -7.63 38.06
C HIS A 638 -14.07 -9.12 37.72
N VAL A 639 -12.99 -9.90 37.78
CA VAL A 639 -13.06 -11.36 37.61
C VAL A 639 -13.83 -12.05 38.75
N LYS A 640 -13.88 -11.43 39.95
CA LYS A 640 -14.60 -11.98 41.12
C LYS A 640 -16.06 -11.56 41.22
N SER A 641 -16.43 -10.36 40.74
CA SER A 641 -17.78 -9.80 40.94
C SER A 641 -18.40 -9.13 39.71
N GLY A 642 -17.71 -9.14 38.56
CA GLY A 642 -18.26 -8.72 37.28
C GLY A 642 -19.23 -9.76 36.71
N LYS A 643 -19.97 -9.37 35.66
CA LYS A 643 -20.84 -10.31 34.96
C LYS A 643 -20.01 -11.25 34.07
N ALA A 644 -20.60 -12.40 33.69
CA ALA A 644 -19.96 -13.35 32.78
C ALA A 644 -19.81 -12.80 31.34
N ASP A 645 -20.78 -12.02 30.86
CA ASP A 645 -20.78 -11.36 29.54
C ASP A 645 -19.84 -10.15 29.43
N GLU A 646 -19.19 -9.76 30.54
CA GLU A 646 -18.26 -8.63 30.61
C GLU A 646 -16.81 -9.06 30.95
N GLN A 647 -16.52 -10.36 30.98
CA GLN A 647 -15.15 -10.86 31.17
C GLN A 647 -14.32 -10.77 29.89
N LEU A 648 -13.01 -10.55 30.03
CA LEU A 648 -12.04 -10.56 28.91
C LEU A 648 -12.14 -11.86 28.07
N ASP A 649 -12.40 -12.99 28.72
CA ASP A 649 -12.58 -14.29 28.06
C ASP A 649 -13.65 -14.27 26.96
N VAL A 650 -14.65 -13.38 27.03
CA VAL A 650 -15.68 -13.23 25.96
C VAL A 650 -15.05 -12.73 24.65
N LEU A 651 -14.05 -11.84 24.72
CA LEU A 651 -13.32 -11.35 23.54
C LEU A 651 -12.27 -12.35 23.07
N VAL A 652 -11.59 -13.03 24.00
CA VAL A 652 -10.66 -14.12 23.70
C VAL A 652 -11.38 -15.24 22.96
N ASP A 653 -12.51 -15.72 23.46
CA ASP A 653 -13.29 -16.79 22.84
C ASP A 653 -13.96 -16.34 21.53
N LYS A 654 -14.25 -15.04 21.35
CA LYS A 654 -14.65 -14.46 20.04
C LYS A 654 -13.52 -14.60 19.01
N LEU A 655 -12.27 -14.30 19.37
CA LEU A 655 -11.10 -14.47 18.48
C LEU A 655 -10.85 -15.96 18.19
N LEU A 656 -10.81 -16.82 19.21
CA LEU A 656 -10.62 -18.26 19.02
C LEU A 656 -11.73 -18.88 18.15
N LYS A 657 -12.95 -18.35 18.24
CA LYS A 657 -14.05 -18.73 17.34
C LYS A 657 -13.81 -18.25 15.90
N SER A 658 -13.26 -17.05 15.65
CA SER A 658 -12.92 -16.63 14.30
C SER A 658 -11.77 -17.48 13.71
N LEU A 659 -10.83 -17.97 14.53
CA LEU A 659 -9.79 -18.92 14.10
C LEU A 659 -10.35 -20.24 13.50
N SER A 660 -11.57 -20.65 13.87
CA SER A 660 -12.26 -21.81 13.28
C SER A 660 -12.76 -21.56 11.84
N GLY A 661 -12.63 -20.33 11.35
CA GLY A 661 -12.79 -19.98 9.95
C GLY A 661 -11.84 -20.77 9.04
N LYS A 662 -12.28 -21.00 7.81
CA LYS A 662 -11.53 -21.71 6.77
C LYS A 662 -10.90 -20.68 5.82
N LEU A 663 -9.63 -20.87 5.51
CA LEU A 663 -9.07 -20.37 4.26
C LEU A 663 -9.79 -21.11 3.11
N GLN A 664 -10.04 -20.40 2.00
CA GLN A 664 -10.79 -20.94 0.85
C GLN A 664 -9.96 -21.90 0.00
#